data_AF-A0A2W7MUQ9-F1
#
_entry.id   AF-A0A2W7MUQ9-F1
#
_cell.length_a   1.000
_cell.length_b   1.000
_cell.length_c   1.000
_cell.angle_alpha   90.00
_cell.angle_beta   90.00
_cell.angle_gamma   90.00
#
_symmetry.space_group_name_H-M   'P 1'
#
loop_
_entity.id
_entity.type
_entity.pdbx_description
1 polymer ?
#
loop_
_entity_poly.entity_id
_entity_poly.type
_entity_poly.pdbx_seq_one_letter_code
_entity_poly.pdbx_strand_id
1 'polypeptide(L)'
;MPEVRYNPITQSASTIFVDREDPKRTFEKAAVSIPREGCLLRTWYGVGGQGKTALARELFRISSDEVEPSYAHLRRAMVDLHERSLTDPDRLLVWIRNAFSRAGVTFPAFDLAFAIMWEKTRGEEALPNFENAWLFRTGEALSESLPDAVTFTRELMETTAETIPVLGFLLKKGSQWALDRGKQVWLEKTRPQLQAFYRDGLLIEDHEMSDLMPWMLAQDLNQHLAQAPRDRFVLFIDEYERVMDGAGTGARWRENRFDAHMRRFISETDGLLAIFFSRERLPWEEAPDWRDDLKDNQHLLGGLSDGDAEDWLRQVPVEDVAIREAMLAGARETDELASPVYPLMLDLQVEHWKNLGDRARPEDFSVSESGFEARRFALVQRLLRDYDAPIQELISRLALVQRFDRSAFEHVVTAFNVPVSFAAIDRLAELSIMSLGEDGWLSPHRAIADAIVQSEKQAIVSASRDALLAHFEDRAQPERPADVADDTLACLAEAAHLRRVKGMEGYVEWLDEIEDTVSEAHNPEFLEDLWREALAISQQGLGEAHQDTGTSYNNVASCLDAQGRHEEAEPLYRKGLEIRRAALGEAHPDTGSSYNNVASCLDAQGRHEEAEPLYRKGLEIRRAALGEAHPDTGSGYNNVAACLDFQGRHEEAEPLYLKGLEICRAALGGAHPDTGMSYNNVAFCLDAQGRHEEAEPLYRKGLEILRAALGEAHPDTGSSYNNVAFCLNNQGRHEEAEPLYRKGLEIRRAALGEAHPDTGASYNNVAFCLDDQGRHEEAEPLFRKGLEIRRAALGEAHPDTGASYNNVAFCLDDQGRHEEAEPLFRKGLEIRRAALGEAHPDTGASYRNLAVCVGRQGRREEALKILHMASGGDE
;
A
#
# COMPACT_ATOMS: atom_id res chain seq x y z
N MET A 1 -18.19 39.64 14.09
CA MET A 1 -19.25 38.72 13.62
C MET A 1 -20.61 39.19 14.12
N PRO A 2 -21.58 39.40 13.21
CA PRO A 2 -22.98 39.67 13.57
C PRO A 2 -23.62 38.47 14.30
N GLU A 3 -24.71 38.70 15.04
CA GLU A 3 -25.51 37.61 15.62
C GLU A 3 -25.99 36.70 14.48
N VAL A 4 -25.52 35.45 14.48
CA VAL A 4 -25.87 34.44 13.48
C VAL A 4 -27.36 34.14 13.62
N ARG A 5 -28.12 34.29 12.53
CA ARG A 5 -29.51 33.80 12.50
C ARG A 5 -29.50 32.29 12.76
N TYR A 6 -30.17 31.87 13.82
CA TYR A 6 -30.34 30.47 14.15
C TYR A 6 -31.05 29.75 12.98
N ASN A 7 -30.35 28.80 12.36
CA ASN A 7 -30.95 27.91 11.38
C ASN A 7 -31.38 26.62 12.12
N PRO A 8 -32.67 26.29 12.19
CA PRO A 8 -33.10 25.00 12.73
C PRO A 8 -32.64 23.81 11.86
N ILE A 9 -32.11 24.07 10.66
CA ILE A 9 -31.60 23.06 9.73
C ILE A 9 -30.08 23.06 9.75
N THR A 10 -29.51 21.96 10.23
CA THR A 10 -28.07 21.70 10.25
C THR A 10 -27.54 21.10 8.93
N GLN A 11 -28.43 20.81 7.97
CA GLN A 11 -28.13 20.13 6.72
C GLN A 11 -27.89 21.15 5.58
N SER A 12 -26.74 21.04 4.92
CA SER A 12 -26.34 21.87 3.78
C SER A 12 -27.20 21.58 2.54
N ALA A 13 -27.32 22.53 1.62
CA ALA A 13 -27.92 22.35 0.31
C ALA A 13 -27.27 21.24 -0.51
N SER A 14 -25.95 21.08 -0.41
CA SER A 14 -25.24 19.92 -0.94
C SER A 14 -25.64 18.59 -0.27
N THR A 15 -26.26 18.63 0.91
CA THR A 15 -26.88 17.46 1.54
C THR A 15 -28.35 17.28 1.17
N ILE A 16 -28.94 18.26 0.46
CA ILE A 16 -30.26 18.08 -0.15
C ILE A 16 -30.11 17.09 -1.29
N PHE A 17 -30.96 16.09 -1.24
CA PHE A 17 -31.28 15.31 -2.42
C PHE A 17 -32.68 15.67 -2.92
N VAL A 18 -32.75 16.35 -4.07
CA VAL A 18 -33.96 16.41 -4.90
C VAL A 18 -33.59 17.02 -6.28
N ASP A 19 -33.87 16.46 -7.45
CA ASP A 19 -34.93 15.57 -7.91
C ASP A 19 -34.82 14.13 -7.39
N ARG A 20 -35.82 13.69 -6.63
CA ARG A 20 -35.93 12.27 -6.31
C ARG A 20 -36.36 11.51 -7.54
N GLU A 21 -37.32 12.01 -8.30
CA GLU A 21 -38.05 11.20 -9.24
C GLU A 21 -37.17 10.64 -10.33
N ASP A 22 -36.29 11.39 -11.02
CA ASP A 22 -35.50 10.76 -12.09
C ASP A 22 -34.39 9.82 -11.59
N PRO A 23 -33.50 10.18 -10.64
CA PRO A 23 -32.53 9.25 -10.09
C PRO A 23 -33.17 8.09 -9.34
N LYS A 24 -34.23 8.34 -8.56
CA LYS A 24 -34.99 7.28 -7.86
C LYS A 24 -35.75 6.40 -8.84
N ARG A 25 -36.37 6.93 -9.89
CA ARG A 25 -37.06 6.13 -10.91
C ARG A 25 -36.08 5.35 -11.77
N THR A 26 -34.92 5.92 -12.05
CA THR A 26 -33.82 5.23 -12.73
C THR A 26 -33.29 4.10 -11.85
N PHE A 27 -33.09 4.37 -10.55
CA PHE A 27 -32.76 3.36 -9.56
C PHE A 27 -33.86 2.30 -9.42
N GLU A 28 -35.13 2.67 -9.26
CA GLU A 28 -36.30 1.77 -9.16
C GLU A 28 -36.39 0.85 -10.38
N LYS A 29 -36.24 1.40 -11.59
CA LYS A 29 -36.20 0.61 -12.82
C LYS A 29 -35.04 -0.37 -12.80
N ALA A 30 -33.84 0.08 -12.44
CA ALA A 30 -32.65 -0.76 -12.36
C ALA A 30 -32.78 -1.85 -11.30
N ALA A 31 -33.29 -1.51 -10.11
CA ALA A 31 -33.50 -2.39 -8.98
C ALA A 31 -34.53 -3.49 -9.28
N VAL A 32 -35.57 -3.18 -10.06
CA VAL A 32 -36.55 -4.17 -10.53
C VAL A 32 -36.01 -5.01 -11.69
N SER A 33 -35.05 -4.49 -12.46
CA SER A 33 -34.49 -5.17 -13.63
C SER A 33 -33.15 -5.85 -13.38
N ILE A 34 -32.69 -5.98 -12.14
CA ILE A 34 -31.41 -6.64 -11.83
C ILE A 34 -31.44 -8.06 -12.40
N PRO A 35 -30.50 -8.42 -13.28
CA PRO A 35 -30.53 -9.69 -13.98
C PRO A 35 -30.35 -10.87 -13.01
N ARG A 36 -30.61 -12.08 -13.50
CA ARG A 36 -30.29 -13.30 -12.74
C ARG A 36 -28.82 -13.70 -12.86
N GLU A 37 -28.23 -13.41 -14.01
CA GLU A 37 -26.84 -13.69 -14.37
C GLU A 37 -26.21 -12.37 -14.83
N GLY A 38 -25.01 -12.06 -14.36
CA GLY A 38 -24.30 -10.80 -14.60
C GLY A 38 -24.77 -9.63 -13.72
N CYS A 39 -24.36 -8.42 -14.10
CA CYS A 39 -24.56 -7.20 -13.33
C CYS A 39 -25.19 -6.06 -14.13
N LEU A 40 -25.61 -5.00 -13.44
CA LEU A 40 -25.96 -3.71 -14.01
C LEU A 40 -25.08 -2.62 -13.39
N LEU A 41 -24.66 -1.68 -14.23
CA LEU A 41 -23.89 -0.51 -13.81
C LEU A 41 -24.72 0.76 -13.90
N ARG A 42 -24.64 1.62 -12.89
CA ARG A 42 -25.12 3.00 -12.95
C ARG A 42 -24.06 3.93 -12.40
N THR A 43 -23.83 5.05 -13.06
CA THR A 43 -22.89 6.07 -12.57
C THR A 43 -23.62 7.39 -12.45
N TRP A 44 -23.50 8.04 -11.30
CA TRP A 44 -23.87 9.44 -11.12
C TRP A 44 -22.60 10.25 -11.00
N TYR A 45 -22.42 11.24 -11.88
CA TYR A 45 -21.20 12.02 -11.89
C TYR A 45 -21.46 13.52 -11.91
N GLY A 46 -20.49 14.29 -11.43
CA GLY A 46 -20.47 15.73 -11.61
C GLY A 46 -19.66 16.47 -10.55
N VAL A 47 -19.53 17.79 -10.72
CA VAL A 47 -18.61 18.65 -9.95
C VAL A 47 -18.92 18.68 -8.44
N GLY A 48 -17.90 19.08 -7.65
CA GLY A 48 -17.97 19.07 -6.18
C GLY A 48 -19.09 19.95 -5.62
N GLY A 49 -19.88 19.41 -4.69
CA GLY A 49 -20.99 20.12 -4.06
C GLY A 49 -22.35 19.97 -4.76
N GLN A 50 -22.51 18.99 -5.67
CA GLN A 50 -23.79 18.61 -6.28
C GLN A 50 -24.61 17.59 -5.47
N GLY A 51 -24.15 17.18 -4.29
CA GLY A 51 -24.88 16.26 -3.42
C GLY A 51 -24.83 14.79 -3.82
N LYS A 52 -23.77 14.37 -4.50
CA LYS A 52 -23.50 12.96 -4.83
C LYS A 52 -23.51 12.05 -3.59
N THR A 53 -22.77 12.41 -2.54
CA THR A 53 -22.76 11.69 -1.26
C THR A 53 -24.14 11.64 -0.61
N ALA A 54 -24.93 12.72 -0.74
CA ALA A 54 -26.29 12.77 -0.22
C ALA A 54 -27.24 11.86 -1.02
N LEU A 55 -27.14 11.86 -2.35
CA LEU A 55 -27.85 10.95 -3.24
C LEU A 55 -27.49 9.48 -2.93
N ALA A 56 -26.22 9.16 -2.74
CA ALA A 56 -25.76 7.82 -2.35
C ALA A 56 -26.45 7.35 -1.06
N ARG A 57 -26.43 8.20 -0.02
CA ARG A 57 -27.07 7.93 1.27
C ARG A 57 -28.60 7.80 1.16
N GLU A 58 -29.25 8.62 0.33
CA GLU A 58 -30.70 8.54 0.15
C GLU A 58 -31.11 7.30 -0.64
N LEU A 59 -30.46 6.99 -1.77
CA LEU A 59 -30.75 5.76 -2.52
C LEU A 59 -30.49 4.52 -1.67
N PHE A 60 -29.44 4.55 -0.85
CA PHE A 60 -29.23 3.54 0.16
C PHE A 60 -30.42 3.49 1.12
N ARG A 61 -30.83 4.59 1.75
CA ARG A 61 -31.97 4.64 2.70
C ARG A 61 -33.28 4.13 2.10
N ILE A 62 -33.69 4.59 0.92
CA ILE A 62 -34.99 4.23 0.31
C ILE A 62 -35.05 2.78 -0.15
N SER A 63 -33.90 2.17 -0.44
CA SER A 63 -33.84 0.76 -0.80
C SER A 63 -33.96 -0.17 0.41
N SER A 64 -34.15 0.39 1.61
CA SER A 64 -34.45 -0.35 2.84
C SER A 64 -35.84 -0.95 2.82
N ASP A 65 -35.96 -2.18 3.31
CA ASP A 65 -37.22 -2.88 3.50
C ASP A 65 -38.11 -2.22 4.57
N GLU A 66 -37.50 -1.53 5.54
CA GLU A 66 -38.20 -0.67 6.51
C GLU A 66 -38.91 0.51 5.86
N VAL A 67 -38.37 1.03 4.74
CA VAL A 67 -38.88 2.22 4.04
C VAL A 67 -39.83 1.81 2.92
N GLU A 68 -39.41 0.88 2.07
CA GLU A 68 -40.18 0.37 0.94
C GLU A 68 -40.15 -1.17 0.93
N PRO A 69 -41.20 -1.83 1.45
CA PRO A 69 -41.23 -3.28 1.62
C PRO A 69 -41.04 -4.08 0.32
N SER A 70 -41.31 -3.49 -0.85
CA SER A 70 -41.04 -4.15 -2.12
C SER A 70 -39.55 -4.44 -2.34
N TYR A 71 -38.65 -3.75 -1.63
CA TYR A 71 -37.20 -3.98 -1.63
C TYR A 71 -36.70 -4.97 -0.57
N ALA A 72 -37.59 -5.71 0.12
CA ALA A 72 -37.19 -6.74 1.09
C ALA A 72 -36.24 -7.82 0.52
N HIS A 73 -36.21 -7.97 -0.80
CA HIS A 73 -35.31 -8.87 -1.51
C HIS A 73 -33.94 -8.24 -1.83
N LEU A 74 -33.74 -6.95 -1.64
CA LEU A 74 -32.45 -6.31 -1.88
C LEU A 74 -31.52 -6.46 -0.67
N ARG A 75 -30.24 -6.74 -0.94
CA ARG A 75 -29.14 -6.75 0.01
C ARG A 75 -28.19 -5.61 -0.38
N ARG A 76 -28.04 -4.61 0.49
CA ARG A 76 -27.45 -3.31 0.13
C ARG A 76 -26.12 -3.09 0.82
N ALA A 77 -25.12 -2.59 0.10
CA ALA A 77 -23.82 -2.22 0.62
C ALA A 77 -23.44 -0.81 0.18
N MET A 78 -22.79 -0.03 1.06
CA MET A 78 -22.26 1.30 0.75
C MET A 78 -20.80 1.39 1.21
N VAL A 79 -19.93 1.89 0.33
CA VAL A 79 -18.49 2.10 0.56
C VAL A 79 -18.16 3.55 0.21
N ASP A 80 -17.55 4.26 1.17
CA ASP A 80 -17.12 5.66 1.04
C ASP A 80 -15.59 5.71 1.02
N LEU A 81 -15.00 6.29 -0.02
CA LEU A 81 -13.55 6.34 -0.21
C LEU A 81 -12.89 7.62 0.35
N HIS A 82 -13.64 8.60 0.88
CA HIS A 82 -13.13 9.94 1.26
C HIS A 82 -11.97 9.96 2.28
N GLU A 83 -11.90 8.99 3.17
CA GLU A 83 -10.88 8.94 4.23
C GLU A 83 -9.97 7.72 4.12
N ARG A 84 -9.99 7.04 2.98
CA ARG A 84 -9.29 5.76 2.81
C ARG A 84 -8.01 5.93 2.01
N SER A 85 -6.96 5.27 2.48
CA SER A 85 -5.75 5.07 1.68
C SER A 85 -6.08 4.17 0.49
N LEU A 86 -5.61 4.55 -0.71
CA LEU A 86 -5.80 3.83 -1.96
C LEU A 86 -4.50 3.18 -2.45
N THR A 87 -3.66 2.75 -1.50
CA THR A 87 -2.38 2.06 -1.78
C THR A 87 -2.54 0.55 -1.90
N ASP A 88 -3.53 -0.02 -1.20
CA ASP A 88 -3.76 -1.46 -1.09
C ASP A 88 -5.14 -1.91 -1.62
N PRO A 89 -5.21 -2.55 -2.81
CA PRO A 89 -6.46 -2.94 -3.44
C PRO A 89 -7.17 -4.10 -2.74
N ASP A 90 -6.51 -4.86 -1.86
CA ASP A 90 -7.15 -5.96 -1.12
C ASP A 90 -8.08 -5.41 -0.02
N ARG A 91 -7.73 -4.25 0.56
CA ARG A 91 -8.58 -3.57 1.57
C ARG A 91 -9.93 -3.13 0.99
N LEU A 92 -9.98 -2.77 -0.30
CA LEU A 92 -11.24 -2.46 -0.99
C LEU A 92 -12.24 -3.61 -0.90
N LEU A 93 -11.77 -4.84 -1.11
CA LEU A 93 -12.61 -6.05 -1.06
C LEU A 93 -13.14 -6.30 0.35
N VAL A 94 -12.33 -6.06 1.38
CA VAL A 94 -12.76 -6.12 2.79
C VAL A 94 -13.88 -5.12 3.08
N TRP A 95 -13.77 -3.90 2.54
CA TRP A 95 -14.78 -2.86 2.76
C TRP A 95 -16.12 -3.24 2.13
N ILE A 96 -16.10 -3.74 0.89
CA ILE A 96 -17.28 -4.24 0.19
C ILE A 96 -17.90 -5.42 0.96
N ARG A 97 -17.07 -6.39 1.35
CA ARG A 97 -17.47 -7.56 2.14
C ARG A 97 -18.14 -7.16 3.45
N ASN A 98 -17.54 -6.25 4.23
CA ASN A 98 -18.12 -5.77 5.49
C ASN A 98 -19.46 -5.07 5.25
N ALA A 99 -19.54 -4.25 4.19
CA ALA A 99 -20.77 -3.56 3.84
C ALA A 99 -21.93 -4.52 3.51
N PHE A 100 -21.68 -5.60 2.75
CA PHE A 100 -22.70 -6.62 2.51
C PHE A 100 -22.96 -7.53 3.72
N SER A 101 -21.98 -7.73 4.59
CA SER A 101 -22.16 -8.49 5.83
C SER A 101 -23.20 -7.83 6.75
N ARG A 102 -23.20 -6.50 6.83
CA ARG A 102 -24.26 -5.72 7.50
C ARG A 102 -25.64 -5.91 6.89
N ALA A 103 -25.72 -6.26 5.60
CA ALA A 103 -26.97 -6.58 4.92
C ALA A 103 -27.43 -8.04 5.14
N GLY A 104 -26.78 -8.79 6.02
CA GLY A 104 -27.15 -10.16 6.37
C GLY A 104 -26.59 -11.23 5.42
N VAL A 105 -25.67 -10.86 4.51
CA VAL A 105 -24.96 -11.82 3.67
C VAL A 105 -23.78 -12.40 4.45
N THR A 106 -23.51 -13.69 4.27
CA THR A 106 -22.36 -14.34 4.90
C THR A 106 -21.25 -14.51 3.87
N PHE A 107 -19.99 -14.31 4.29
CA PHE A 107 -18.80 -14.43 3.43
C PHE A 107 -17.86 -15.56 3.84
N PRO A 108 -18.35 -16.79 4.00
CA PRO A 108 -17.56 -17.89 4.53
C PRO A 108 -16.40 -18.34 3.62
N ALA A 109 -16.53 -18.27 2.28
CA ALA A 109 -15.45 -18.62 1.37
C ALA A 109 -14.40 -17.51 1.31
N PHE A 110 -14.84 -16.27 1.18
CA PHE A 110 -13.98 -15.09 1.17
C PHE A 110 -13.29 -14.89 2.50
N ASP A 111 -13.98 -15.00 3.65
CA ASP A 111 -13.35 -14.86 4.97
C ASP A 111 -12.20 -15.84 5.14
N LEU A 112 -12.41 -17.10 4.75
CA LEU A 112 -11.41 -18.15 4.84
C LEU A 112 -10.27 -17.93 3.83
N ALA A 113 -10.60 -17.69 2.57
CA ALA A 113 -9.63 -17.48 1.50
C ALA A 113 -8.82 -16.20 1.71
N PHE A 114 -9.44 -15.13 2.19
CA PHE A 114 -8.78 -13.88 2.53
C PHE A 114 -7.92 -14.06 3.76
N ALA A 115 -8.36 -14.78 4.79
CA ALA A 115 -7.49 -15.02 5.95
C ALA A 115 -6.28 -15.92 5.58
N ILE A 116 -6.47 -16.91 4.70
CA ILE A 116 -5.37 -17.71 4.13
C ILE A 116 -4.44 -16.83 3.30
N MET A 117 -4.99 -16.03 2.37
CA MET A 117 -4.22 -15.12 1.52
C MET A 117 -3.50 -14.08 2.37
N TRP A 118 -4.16 -13.47 3.35
CA TRP A 118 -3.62 -12.44 4.22
C TRP A 118 -2.53 -12.99 5.14
N GLU A 119 -2.72 -14.15 5.76
CA GLU A 119 -1.65 -14.80 6.51
C GLU A 119 -0.48 -15.19 5.60
N LYS A 120 -0.75 -15.69 4.38
CA LYS A 120 0.29 -16.09 3.43
C LYS A 120 1.08 -14.90 2.87
N THR A 121 0.42 -13.78 2.59
CA THR A 121 1.01 -12.61 1.94
C THR A 121 1.49 -11.54 2.92
N ARG A 122 0.95 -11.49 4.14
CA ARG A 122 1.21 -10.40 5.11
C ARG A 122 1.52 -10.87 6.53
N GLY A 123 1.54 -12.19 6.78
CA GLY A 123 2.13 -12.84 7.93
C GLY A 123 1.66 -12.36 9.31
N GLU A 124 2.29 -11.28 9.80
CA GLU A 124 2.05 -10.70 11.13
C GLU A 124 1.13 -9.47 11.14
N GLU A 125 0.76 -8.93 9.98
CA GLU A 125 -0.25 -7.89 9.93
C GLU A 125 -1.56 -8.40 10.53
N ALA A 126 -2.08 -7.67 11.51
CA ALA A 126 -3.39 -7.97 12.08
C ALA A 126 -4.43 -8.01 10.95
N LEU A 127 -5.17 -9.12 10.88
CA LEU A 127 -6.24 -9.29 9.89
C LEU A 127 -7.19 -8.07 9.97
N PRO A 128 -7.55 -7.47 8.81
CA PRO A 128 -8.54 -6.42 8.76
C PRO A 128 -9.81 -6.83 9.49
N ASN A 129 -10.41 -5.89 10.22
CA ASN A 129 -11.60 -6.19 11.01
C ASN A 129 -12.74 -6.68 10.11
N PHE A 130 -13.23 -7.89 10.35
CA PHE A 130 -14.35 -8.50 9.64
C PHE A 130 -15.64 -8.42 10.45
N GLU A 131 -16.58 -7.59 10.01
CA GLU A 131 -17.88 -7.49 10.67
C GLU A 131 -18.70 -8.79 10.50
N ASN A 132 -19.22 -9.32 11.61
CA ASN A 132 -20.00 -10.57 11.66
C ASN A 132 -19.32 -11.76 10.96
N ALA A 133 -17.98 -11.84 11.03
CA ALA A 133 -17.22 -12.86 10.32
C ALA A 133 -17.73 -14.27 10.58
N TRP A 134 -17.89 -15.02 9.50
CA TRP A 134 -18.37 -16.39 9.59
C TRP A 134 -17.41 -17.27 10.38
N LEU A 135 -16.10 -17.00 10.25
CA LEU A 135 -15.02 -17.57 11.05
C LEU A 135 -15.30 -17.45 12.56
N PHE A 136 -15.80 -16.29 13.02
CA PHE A 136 -15.92 -15.93 14.43
C PHE A 136 -17.32 -16.10 15.04
N ARG A 137 -18.33 -16.54 14.28
CA ARG A 137 -19.67 -16.80 14.86
C ARG A 137 -19.62 -18.00 15.79
N THR A 138 -19.56 -17.77 17.10
CA THR A 138 -19.83 -18.77 18.15
C THR A 138 -21.27 -18.64 18.63
N GLY A 139 -21.89 -19.75 19.05
CA GLY A 139 -23.19 -19.72 19.74
C GLY A 139 -23.08 -18.97 21.08
N GLU A 140 -24.17 -18.30 21.46
CA GLU A 140 -24.33 -17.40 22.61
C GLU A 140 -23.25 -17.52 23.72
N ALA A 141 -22.52 -16.41 23.90
CA ALA A 141 -21.50 -16.11 24.92
C ALA A 141 -20.08 -16.64 24.66
N LEU A 142 -19.21 -15.74 24.17
CA LEU A 142 -17.82 -15.51 24.60
C LEU A 142 -17.26 -14.31 23.80
N SER A 143 -16.78 -13.29 24.51
CA SER A 143 -16.24 -12.04 23.95
C SER A 143 -14.71 -12.02 23.99
N GLU A 144 -14.13 -11.26 23.05
CA GLU A 144 -12.89 -10.47 23.18
C GLU A 144 -11.56 -11.21 23.39
N SER A 145 -11.13 -11.98 22.39
CA SER A 145 -9.72 -12.04 22.03
C SER A 145 -9.56 -12.52 20.58
N LEU A 146 -8.90 -11.71 19.74
CA LEU A 146 -8.54 -11.99 18.34
C LEU A 146 -7.57 -13.18 18.03
N PRO A 147 -6.93 -13.92 18.97
CA PRO A 147 -5.96 -14.98 18.61
C PRO A 147 -6.50 -16.21 17.86
N ASP A 148 -7.81 -16.43 17.84
CA ASP A 148 -8.38 -17.70 17.37
C ASP A 148 -8.41 -17.84 15.84
N ALA A 149 -8.45 -16.75 15.06
CA ALA A 149 -8.41 -16.83 13.58
C ALA A 149 -7.05 -17.23 13.06
N VAL A 150 -6.01 -16.54 13.53
CA VAL A 150 -4.63 -16.75 13.11
C VAL A 150 -4.17 -18.16 13.48
N THR A 151 -4.60 -18.64 14.65
CA THR A 151 -4.33 -20.03 15.07
C THR A 151 -5.08 -21.03 14.16
N PHE A 152 -6.34 -20.75 13.83
CA PHE A 152 -7.14 -21.61 12.95
C PHE A 152 -6.59 -21.66 11.52
N THR A 153 -6.19 -20.53 10.95
CA THR A 153 -5.62 -20.45 9.60
C THR A 153 -4.24 -21.11 9.53
N ARG A 154 -3.41 -20.94 10.57
CA ARG A 154 -2.14 -21.67 10.76
C ARG A 154 -2.33 -23.18 10.81
N GLU A 155 -3.26 -23.68 11.63
CA GLU A 155 -3.61 -25.11 11.68
C GLU A 155 -4.13 -25.64 10.32
N LEU A 156 -4.86 -24.79 9.56
CA LEU A 156 -5.38 -25.10 8.23
C LEU A 156 -4.27 -25.19 7.17
N MET A 157 -3.25 -24.33 7.27
CA MET A 157 -2.10 -24.30 6.36
C MET A 157 -1.13 -25.46 6.62
N GLU A 158 -0.88 -25.79 7.90
CA GLU A 158 0.11 -26.81 8.33
C GLU A 158 -0.22 -28.26 7.89
N THR A 159 -1.48 -28.56 7.52
CA THR A 159 -1.94 -29.94 7.26
C THR A 159 -2.15 -30.30 5.78
N THR A 160 -1.61 -29.53 4.83
CA THR A 160 -1.97 -29.59 3.39
C THR A 160 -1.31 -30.69 2.52
N ALA A 161 -0.73 -31.73 3.11
CA ALA A 161 -0.28 -32.90 2.34
C ALA A 161 -1.44 -33.89 2.11
N GLU A 162 -1.83 -34.05 0.83
CA GLU A 162 -2.87 -34.96 0.26
C GLU A 162 -4.31 -34.40 0.17
N THR A 163 -4.63 -33.83 -1.01
CA THR A 163 -5.98 -33.55 -1.55
C THR A 163 -7.05 -33.06 -0.55
N ILE A 164 -7.00 -31.75 -0.30
CA ILE A 164 -7.90 -30.88 0.48
C ILE A 164 -8.19 -31.38 1.91
N PRO A 165 -7.16 -31.37 2.78
CA PRO A 165 -7.25 -31.82 4.18
C PRO A 165 -8.10 -30.94 5.11
N VAL A 166 -8.47 -29.72 4.69
CA VAL A 166 -9.28 -28.77 5.47
C VAL A 166 -10.57 -29.41 6.02
N LEU A 167 -11.24 -30.25 5.23
CA LEU A 167 -12.43 -30.99 5.68
C LEU A 167 -12.11 -32.19 6.59
N GLY A 168 -10.95 -32.84 6.40
CA GLY A 168 -10.54 -34.02 7.15
C GLY A 168 -10.17 -33.73 8.60
N PHE A 169 -9.57 -32.57 8.87
CA PHE A 169 -9.24 -32.11 10.22
C PHE A 169 -10.49 -31.66 11.00
N LEU A 170 -11.38 -30.88 10.38
CA LEU A 170 -12.62 -30.37 11.00
C LEU A 170 -13.65 -31.46 11.33
N LEU A 171 -13.57 -32.62 10.66
CA LEU A 171 -14.37 -33.80 10.96
C LEU A 171 -13.71 -34.77 11.97
N LYS A 172 -12.38 -34.75 12.14
CA LYS A 172 -11.64 -35.68 13.04
C LYS A 172 -11.56 -35.23 14.51
N LYS A 173 -11.50 -33.93 14.82
CA LYS A 173 -11.44 -33.38 16.19
C LYS A 173 -12.84 -33.05 16.76
N GLY A 174 -13.73 -34.03 16.83
CA GLY A 174 -15.09 -33.89 17.40
C GLY A 174 -15.19 -33.59 18.90
N SER A 175 -14.23 -32.90 19.53
CA SER A 175 -14.20 -32.74 20.98
C SER A 175 -13.62 -31.44 21.56
N GLN A 176 -13.21 -30.45 20.76
CA GLN A 176 -12.77 -29.14 21.32
C GLN A 176 -13.34 -27.91 20.62
N TRP A 177 -13.94 -28.05 19.44
CA TRP A 177 -14.69 -26.98 18.79
C TRP A 177 -16.07 -27.50 18.44
N ALA A 178 -17.12 -26.89 18.99
CA ALA A 178 -18.48 -27.22 18.60
C ALA A 178 -18.75 -26.59 17.23
N LEU A 179 -18.23 -27.20 16.16
CA LEU A 179 -18.81 -27.03 14.83
C LEU A 179 -20.26 -27.41 14.93
N ASP A 180 -21.15 -26.43 14.81
CA ASP A 180 -22.52 -26.79 14.55
C ASP A 180 -22.59 -27.58 13.23
N ARG A 181 -23.63 -28.40 13.11
CA ARG A 181 -23.88 -29.20 11.92
C ARG A 181 -24.04 -28.33 10.66
N GLY A 182 -24.28 -27.03 10.81
CA GLY A 182 -24.44 -26.06 9.73
C GLY A 182 -23.12 -25.69 9.05
N LYS A 183 -22.07 -25.38 9.83
CA LYS A 183 -20.74 -25.03 9.30
C LYS A 183 -20.07 -26.19 8.56
N GLN A 184 -20.27 -27.43 9.02
CA GLN A 184 -19.78 -28.64 8.31
C GLN A 184 -20.46 -28.83 6.94
N VAL A 185 -21.78 -28.74 6.91
CA VAL A 185 -22.56 -28.87 5.65
C VAL A 185 -22.22 -27.74 4.67
N TRP A 186 -21.90 -26.55 5.16
CA TRP A 186 -21.44 -25.45 4.32
C TRP A 186 -20.05 -25.71 3.71
N LEU A 187 -19.07 -26.14 4.51
CA LEU A 187 -17.71 -26.46 4.02
C LEU A 187 -17.71 -27.53 2.93
N GLU A 188 -18.58 -28.54 3.04
CA GLU A 188 -18.75 -29.54 1.98
C GLU A 188 -19.26 -28.95 0.67
N LYS A 189 -20.15 -27.95 0.73
CA LYS A 189 -20.72 -27.29 -0.44
C LYS A 189 -19.79 -26.27 -1.08
N THR A 190 -18.90 -25.65 -0.30
CA THR A 190 -18.00 -24.58 -0.78
C THR A 190 -16.60 -25.09 -1.13
N ARG A 191 -16.37 -26.39 -0.99
CA ARG A 191 -15.15 -27.09 -1.41
C ARG A 191 -14.71 -26.73 -2.84
N PRO A 192 -15.58 -26.68 -3.86
CA PRO A 192 -15.14 -26.37 -5.22
C PRO A 192 -14.60 -24.95 -5.40
N GLN A 193 -15.10 -23.96 -4.65
CA GLN A 193 -14.58 -22.60 -4.69
C GLN A 193 -13.19 -22.53 -4.05
N LEU A 194 -13.03 -23.17 -2.89
CA LEU A 194 -11.74 -23.23 -2.19
C LEU A 194 -10.69 -24.00 -3.00
N GLN A 195 -11.09 -24.95 -3.86
CA GLN A 195 -10.18 -25.62 -4.80
C GLN A 195 -9.51 -24.68 -5.80
N ALA A 196 -10.10 -23.53 -6.12
CA ALA A 196 -9.49 -22.57 -7.04
C ALA A 196 -8.18 -22.00 -6.50
N PHE A 197 -7.98 -22.03 -5.18
CA PHE A 197 -6.74 -21.63 -4.52
C PHE A 197 -5.68 -22.73 -4.54
N TYR A 198 -5.97 -23.91 -5.11
CA TYR A 198 -5.03 -25.03 -5.13
C TYR A 198 -4.77 -25.53 -6.56
N ARG A 199 -3.49 -25.74 -6.89
CA ARG A 199 -3.01 -26.38 -8.12
C ARG A 199 -2.13 -27.57 -7.73
N ASP A 200 -2.47 -28.77 -8.22
CA ASP A 200 -1.78 -30.02 -7.90
C ASP A 200 -1.66 -30.33 -6.38
N GLY A 201 -2.62 -29.85 -5.58
CA GLY A 201 -2.67 -30.06 -4.13
C GLY A 201 -1.88 -29.04 -3.30
N LEU A 202 -1.21 -28.08 -3.94
CA LEU A 202 -0.52 -26.96 -3.30
C LEU A 202 -1.32 -25.67 -3.48
N LEU A 203 -1.22 -24.73 -2.53
CA LEU A 203 -1.77 -23.38 -2.70
C LEU A 203 -1.10 -22.72 -3.92
N ILE A 204 -1.88 -21.99 -4.73
CA ILE A 204 -1.34 -21.19 -5.83
C ILE A 204 -0.45 -20.05 -5.31
N GLU A 205 0.26 -19.39 -6.23
CA GLU A 205 1.20 -18.32 -5.91
C GLU A 205 0.49 -17.09 -5.31
N ASP A 206 1.24 -16.27 -4.57
CA ASP A 206 0.73 -15.14 -3.77
C ASP A 206 0.03 -14.08 -4.62
N HIS A 207 0.62 -13.71 -5.75
CA HIS A 207 0.01 -12.80 -6.71
C HIS A 207 -1.27 -13.39 -7.32
N GLU A 208 -1.31 -14.70 -7.62
CA GLU A 208 -2.50 -15.37 -8.16
C GLU A 208 -3.63 -15.42 -7.14
N MET A 209 -3.32 -15.53 -5.83
CA MET A 209 -4.33 -15.51 -4.78
C MET A 209 -5.02 -14.15 -4.67
N SER A 210 -4.26 -13.05 -4.63
CA SER A 210 -4.87 -11.73 -4.58
C SER A 210 -5.71 -11.46 -5.83
N ASP A 211 -5.22 -11.85 -7.01
CA ASP A 211 -5.99 -11.75 -8.25
C ASP A 211 -7.32 -12.54 -8.18
N LEU A 212 -7.36 -13.68 -7.49
CA LEU A 212 -8.60 -14.46 -7.28
C LEU A 212 -9.55 -13.87 -6.24
N MET A 213 -9.11 -12.93 -5.39
CA MET A 213 -9.95 -12.45 -4.29
C MET A 213 -11.23 -11.74 -4.72
N PRO A 214 -11.24 -10.90 -5.77
CA PRO A 214 -12.46 -10.37 -6.36
C PRO A 214 -13.45 -11.46 -6.77
N TRP A 215 -12.96 -12.54 -7.40
CA TRP A 215 -13.78 -13.67 -7.80
C TRP A 215 -14.33 -14.43 -6.60
N MET A 216 -13.51 -14.66 -5.56
CA MET A 216 -13.96 -15.36 -4.36
C MET A 216 -15.06 -14.58 -3.61
N LEU A 217 -14.91 -13.26 -3.52
CA LEU A 217 -15.94 -12.39 -2.95
C LEU A 217 -17.26 -12.53 -3.72
N ALA A 218 -17.18 -12.54 -5.05
CA ALA A 218 -18.33 -12.74 -5.92
C ALA A 218 -18.97 -14.13 -5.74
N GLN A 219 -18.19 -15.19 -5.52
CA GLN A 219 -18.73 -16.54 -5.33
C GLN A 219 -19.58 -16.69 -4.07
N ASP A 220 -19.25 -16.02 -2.97
CA ASP A 220 -20.09 -16.02 -1.77
C ASP A 220 -21.45 -15.33 -2.03
N LEU A 221 -21.45 -14.24 -2.81
CA LEU A 221 -22.67 -13.58 -3.25
C LEU A 221 -23.51 -14.50 -4.15
N ASN A 222 -22.87 -15.16 -5.13
CA ASN A 222 -23.54 -16.09 -6.04
C ASN A 222 -24.10 -17.31 -5.28
N GLN A 223 -23.38 -17.79 -4.26
CA GLN A 223 -23.85 -18.88 -3.40
C GLN A 223 -25.04 -18.45 -2.54
N HIS A 224 -25.06 -17.21 -2.05
CA HIS A 224 -26.23 -16.64 -1.37
C HIS A 224 -27.44 -16.63 -2.29
N LEU A 225 -27.29 -16.23 -3.56
CA LEU A 225 -28.38 -16.29 -4.55
C LEU A 225 -28.87 -17.71 -4.82
N ALA A 226 -27.99 -18.71 -4.81
CA ALA A 226 -28.40 -20.10 -4.94
C ALA A 226 -29.33 -20.56 -3.79
N GLN A 227 -29.14 -20.00 -2.59
CA GLN A 227 -29.96 -20.31 -1.40
C GLN A 227 -31.21 -19.43 -1.30
N ALA A 228 -31.11 -18.18 -1.73
CA ALA A 228 -32.18 -17.20 -1.78
C ALA A 228 -32.33 -16.61 -3.19
N PRO A 229 -32.92 -17.34 -4.16
CA PRO A 229 -32.96 -16.92 -5.58
C PRO A 229 -33.75 -15.64 -5.87
N ARG A 230 -34.52 -15.18 -4.88
CA ARG A 230 -35.26 -13.93 -4.94
C ARG A 230 -34.41 -12.72 -4.58
N ASP A 231 -33.34 -12.92 -3.81
CA ASP A 231 -32.50 -11.83 -3.35
C ASP A 231 -31.72 -11.20 -4.52
N ARG A 232 -31.35 -9.92 -4.41
CA ARG A 232 -30.46 -9.22 -5.34
C ARG A 232 -29.54 -8.28 -4.58
N PHE A 233 -28.39 -7.95 -5.16
CA PHE A 233 -27.38 -7.11 -4.52
C PHE A 233 -27.38 -5.70 -5.09
N VAL A 234 -27.17 -4.72 -4.22
CA VAL A 234 -26.95 -3.32 -4.61
C VAL A 234 -25.71 -2.81 -3.90
N LEU A 235 -24.71 -2.34 -4.65
CA LEU A 235 -23.48 -1.77 -4.13
C LEU A 235 -23.38 -0.29 -4.51
N PHE A 236 -23.25 0.59 -3.52
CA PHE A 236 -23.01 2.01 -3.68
C PHE A 236 -21.54 2.34 -3.38
N ILE A 237 -20.86 3.03 -4.27
CA ILE A 237 -19.46 3.44 -4.11
C ILE A 237 -19.34 4.95 -4.31
N ASP A 238 -18.93 5.67 -3.27
CA ASP A 238 -18.73 7.12 -3.31
C ASP A 238 -17.26 7.50 -3.50
N GLU A 239 -17.04 8.65 -4.14
CA GLU A 239 -15.74 9.21 -4.53
C GLU A 239 -14.83 8.28 -5.35
N TYR A 240 -15.42 7.56 -6.31
CA TYR A 240 -14.65 6.58 -7.11
C TYR A 240 -13.55 7.22 -7.97
N GLU A 241 -13.65 8.50 -8.33
CA GLU A 241 -12.62 9.20 -9.10
C GLU A 241 -11.25 9.20 -8.41
N ARG A 242 -11.21 9.09 -7.08
CA ARG A 242 -9.95 9.09 -6.33
C ARG A 242 -9.07 7.89 -6.67
N VAL A 243 -9.71 6.77 -7.03
CA VAL A 243 -9.02 5.60 -7.57
C VAL A 243 -8.28 5.97 -8.86
N MET A 244 -8.88 6.84 -9.67
CA MET A 244 -8.30 7.29 -10.95
C MET A 244 -7.27 8.42 -10.77
N ASP A 245 -7.47 9.35 -9.83
CA ASP A 245 -6.57 10.48 -9.57
C ASP A 245 -5.23 10.06 -8.95
N GLY A 246 -5.22 8.99 -8.15
CA GLY A 246 -3.98 8.37 -7.66
C GLY A 246 -3.12 7.74 -8.76
N ALA A 247 -3.66 7.59 -9.98
CA ALA A 247 -2.96 7.14 -11.16
C ALA A 247 -2.78 8.31 -12.13
N GLY A 248 -1.77 9.15 -11.86
CA GLY A 248 -1.39 10.28 -12.71
C GLY A 248 -1.30 9.91 -14.20
N THR A 249 -1.81 10.82 -15.03
CA THR A 249 -1.90 10.72 -16.48
C THR A 249 -0.53 10.59 -17.16
N GLY A 250 -0.20 9.38 -17.65
CA GLY A 250 0.97 9.06 -18.47
C GLY A 250 0.82 7.65 -19.07
N ALA A 251 1.41 7.40 -20.25
CA ALA A 251 1.00 6.35 -21.20
C ALA A 251 0.68 4.95 -20.61
N ARG A 252 -0.53 4.47 -20.93
CA ARG A 252 -1.08 3.11 -20.69
C ARG A 252 0.00 2.01 -20.56
N TRP A 253 0.04 1.37 -19.38
CA TRP A 253 -0.01 -0.08 -19.10
C TRP A 253 0.84 -0.47 -17.87
N ARG A 254 0.23 -0.39 -16.68
CA ARG A 254 -0.13 -1.56 -15.85
C ARG A 254 -1.44 -1.15 -15.18
N GLU A 255 -2.46 -1.99 -15.30
CA GLU A 255 -3.83 -1.69 -14.90
C GLU A 255 -3.86 -1.19 -13.46
N ASN A 256 -4.61 -0.12 -13.21
CA ASN A 256 -4.89 0.30 -11.84
C ASN A 256 -5.51 -0.89 -11.12
N ARG A 257 -4.77 -1.48 -10.17
CA ARG A 257 -5.15 -2.78 -9.57
C ARG A 257 -6.42 -2.68 -8.72
N PHE A 258 -6.71 -1.50 -8.13
CA PHE A 258 -8.01 -1.21 -7.52
C PHE A 258 -9.13 -1.29 -8.56
N ASP A 259 -8.94 -0.63 -9.70
CA ASP A 259 -9.89 -0.63 -10.81
C ASP A 259 -10.08 -2.04 -11.40
N ALA A 260 -8.99 -2.80 -11.55
CA ALA A 260 -9.01 -4.17 -12.03
C ALA A 260 -9.75 -5.11 -11.07
N HIS A 261 -9.47 -5.02 -9.76
CA HIS A 261 -10.19 -5.77 -8.74
C HIS A 261 -11.68 -5.45 -8.75
N MET A 262 -12.04 -4.17 -8.87
CA MET A 262 -13.45 -3.75 -8.93
C MET A 262 -14.15 -4.30 -10.16
N ARG A 263 -13.54 -4.16 -11.36
CA ARG A 263 -14.10 -4.70 -12.60
C ARG A 263 -14.27 -6.22 -12.54
N ARG A 264 -13.26 -6.93 -12.03
CA ARG A 264 -13.29 -8.39 -11.88
C ARG A 264 -14.38 -8.84 -10.90
N PHE A 265 -14.47 -8.20 -9.74
CA PHE A 265 -15.52 -8.49 -8.76
C PHE A 265 -16.91 -8.31 -9.39
N ILE A 266 -17.13 -7.18 -10.07
CA ILE A 266 -18.41 -6.86 -10.70
C ILE A 266 -18.76 -7.85 -11.82
N SER A 267 -17.80 -8.19 -12.69
CA SER A 267 -18.05 -9.10 -13.82
C SER A 267 -18.37 -10.53 -13.37
N GLU A 268 -17.86 -10.94 -12.21
CA GLU A 268 -18.04 -12.29 -11.65
C GLU A 268 -19.24 -12.41 -10.71
N THR A 269 -19.93 -11.30 -10.41
CA THR A 269 -21.07 -11.27 -9.49
C THR A 269 -22.40 -11.27 -10.25
N ASP A 270 -23.19 -12.33 -10.04
CA ASP A 270 -24.55 -12.42 -10.55
C ASP A 270 -25.52 -11.59 -9.69
N GLY A 271 -26.52 -11.01 -10.34
CA GLY A 271 -27.60 -10.31 -9.66
C GLY A 271 -27.15 -9.06 -8.89
N LEU A 272 -26.11 -8.39 -9.37
CA LEU A 272 -25.56 -7.15 -8.80
C LEU A 272 -26.00 -5.91 -9.57
N LEU A 273 -26.41 -4.87 -8.84
CA LEU A 273 -26.47 -3.50 -9.32
C LEU A 273 -25.36 -2.69 -8.63
N ALA A 274 -24.32 -2.31 -9.38
CA ALA A 274 -23.25 -1.46 -8.86
C ALA A 274 -23.49 -0.01 -9.28
N ILE A 275 -23.42 0.89 -8.30
CA ILE A 275 -23.75 2.31 -8.44
C ILE A 275 -22.55 3.13 -7.99
N PHE A 276 -21.96 3.88 -8.92
CA PHE A 276 -20.80 4.73 -8.69
C PHE A 276 -21.20 6.20 -8.56
N PHE A 277 -20.61 6.90 -7.61
CA PHE A 277 -20.69 8.35 -7.48
C PHE A 277 -19.29 8.92 -7.68
N SER A 278 -19.14 9.82 -8.65
CA SER A 278 -17.82 10.29 -9.11
C SER A 278 -17.82 11.77 -9.50
N ARG A 279 -16.65 12.43 -9.54
CA ARG A 279 -16.54 13.77 -10.15
C ARG A 279 -16.72 13.75 -11.66
N GLU A 280 -16.26 12.69 -12.30
CA GLU A 280 -16.23 12.53 -13.75
C GLU A 280 -16.92 11.24 -14.19
N ARG A 281 -17.16 11.12 -15.49
CA ARG A 281 -17.65 9.87 -16.07
C ARG A 281 -16.68 8.75 -15.78
N LEU A 282 -17.21 7.57 -15.50
CA LEU A 282 -16.42 6.38 -15.35
C LEU A 282 -15.72 6.09 -16.69
N PRO A 283 -14.39 6.03 -16.75
CA PRO A 283 -13.64 5.89 -18.00
C PRO A 283 -13.76 4.50 -18.62
N TRP A 284 -14.41 3.57 -17.93
CA TRP A 284 -14.67 2.20 -18.38
C TRP A 284 -15.44 2.16 -19.70
N GLU A 285 -16.22 3.20 -20.04
CA GLU A 285 -16.91 3.29 -21.33
C GLU A 285 -15.97 3.30 -22.55
N GLU A 286 -14.71 3.67 -22.35
CA GLU A 286 -13.69 3.60 -23.39
C GLU A 286 -13.26 2.14 -23.66
N ALA A 287 -13.35 1.27 -22.65
CA ALA A 287 -12.99 -0.14 -22.75
C ALA A 287 -14.09 -0.94 -23.51
N PRO A 288 -13.72 -1.76 -24.51
CA PRO A 288 -14.70 -2.53 -25.29
C PRO A 288 -15.65 -3.38 -24.45
N ASP A 289 -15.16 -3.96 -23.35
CA ASP A 289 -15.91 -4.92 -22.53
C ASP A 289 -17.00 -4.27 -21.67
N TRP A 290 -16.91 -2.95 -21.40
CA TRP A 290 -17.85 -2.22 -20.53
C TRP A 290 -18.62 -1.12 -21.25
N ARG A 291 -18.26 -0.85 -22.51
CA ARG A 291 -18.86 0.23 -23.30
C ARG A 291 -20.36 0.11 -23.40
N ASP A 292 -20.87 -1.07 -23.72
CA ASP A 292 -22.30 -1.29 -23.90
C ASP A 292 -23.06 -1.27 -22.57
N ASP A 293 -22.43 -1.72 -21.48
CA ASP A 293 -23.02 -1.69 -20.13
C ASP A 293 -23.13 -0.28 -19.56
N LEU A 294 -22.21 0.62 -19.91
CA LEU A 294 -22.21 2.01 -19.45
C LEU A 294 -22.88 2.99 -20.41
N LYS A 295 -23.13 2.58 -21.66
CA LYS A 295 -23.84 3.39 -22.63
C LYS A 295 -25.24 3.74 -22.11
N ASP A 296 -25.54 5.04 -22.05
CA ASP A 296 -26.78 5.62 -21.52
C ASP A 296 -27.06 5.33 -20.03
N ASN A 297 -26.07 4.77 -19.30
CA ASN A 297 -26.16 4.43 -17.86
C ASN A 297 -25.23 5.28 -16.98
N GLN A 298 -24.57 6.29 -17.57
CA GLN A 298 -23.82 7.33 -16.87
C GLN A 298 -24.62 8.62 -16.89
N HIS A 299 -25.02 9.08 -15.72
CA HIS A 299 -25.96 10.18 -15.53
C HIS A 299 -25.24 11.37 -14.89
N LEU A 300 -25.18 12.49 -15.61
CA LEU A 300 -24.70 13.74 -15.05
C LEU A 300 -25.70 14.18 -13.97
N LEU A 301 -25.22 14.34 -12.75
CA LEU A 301 -25.96 15.01 -11.70
C LEU A 301 -25.94 16.51 -12.03
N GLY A 302 -27.06 17.04 -12.50
CA GLY A 302 -27.25 18.47 -12.69
C GLY A 302 -27.55 19.17 -11.36
N GLY A 303 -27.68 20.50 -11.39
CA GLY A 303 -28.26 21.24 -10.27
C GLY A 303 -29.70 20.81 -9.91
N LEU A 304 -30.15 21.23 -8.74
CA LEU A 304 -31.52 21.11 -8.21
C LEU A 304 -32.55 21.69 -9.19
N SER A 305 -33.72 21.07 -9.25
CA SER A 305 -34.88 21.66 -9.91
C SER A 305 -35.38 22.89 -9.13
N ASP A 306 -36.14 23.75 -9.79
CA ASP A 306 -36.69 24.95 -9.15
C ASP A 306 -37.58 24.63 -7.95
N GLY A 307 -38.43 23.61 -8.06
CA GLY A 307 -39.33 23.22 -6.97
C GLY A 307 -38.57 22.69 -5.76
N ASP A 308 -37.50 21.97 -6.01
CA ASP A 308 -36.68 21.31 -4.99
C ASP A 308 -35.80 22.30 -4.23
N ALA A 309 -35.17 23.21 -4.97
CA ALA A 309 -34.41 24.30 -4.41
C ALA A 309 -35.33 25.24 -3.61
N GLU A 310 -36.56 25.51 -4.09
CA GLU A 310 -37.55 26.29 -3.36
C GLU A 310 -38.03 25.58 -2.09
N ASP A 311 -38.33 24.29 -2.16
CA ASP A 311 -38.81 23.51 -1.02
C ASP A 311 -37.76 23.37 0.08
N TRP A 312 -36.47 23.29 -0.26
CA TRP A 312 -35.43 23.41 0.76
C TRP A 312 -35.30 24.82 1.32
N LEU A 313 -35.29 25.85 0.46
CA LEU A 313 -35.21 27.24 0.92
C LEU A 313 -36.38 27.65 1.82
N ARG A 314 -37.55 27.03 1.68
CA ARG A 314 -38.70 27.24 2.59
C ARG A 314 -38.47 26.67 3.98
N GLN A 315 -37.61 25.66 4.11
CA GLN A 315 -37.25 25.11 5.40
C GLN A 315 -36.18 25.99 6.08
N VAL A 316 -35.31 26.63 5.29
CA VAL A 316 -34.46 27.73 5.77
C VAL A 316 -35.37 28.91 6.17
N PRO A 317 -35.18 29.57 7.33
CA PRO A 317 -36.08 30.62 7.81
C PRO A 317 -35.99 31.96 7.04
N VAL A 318 -35.94 31.91 5.71
CA VAL A 318 -36.00 33.05 4.80
C VAL A 318 -37.46 33.37 4.50
N GLU A 319 -38.10 34.27 5.27
CA GLU A 319 -39.54 34.56 5.11
C GLU A 319 -39.88 35.34 3.82
N ASP A 320 -38.97 36.21 3.36
CA ASP A 320 -39.18 37.07 2.18
C ASP A 320 -39.09 36.26 0.86
N VAL A 321 -40.19 36.26 0.11
CA VAL A 321 -40.32 35.55 -1.18
C VAL A 321 -39.35 36.08 -2.22
N ALA A 322 -39.18 37.40 -2.31
CA ALA A 322 -38.32 38.02 -3.32
C ALA A 322 -36.83 37.71 -3.07
N ILE A 323 -36.45 37.59 -1.79
CA ILE A 323 -35.12 37.12 -1.42
C ILE A 323 -34.91 35.66 -1.85
N ARG A 324 -35.87 34.76 -1.57
CA ARG A 324 -35.76 33.35 -2.01
C ARG A 324 -35.66 33.24 -3.54
N GLU A 325 -36.48 33.97 -4.28
CA GLU A 325 -36.42 33.99 -5.76
C GLU A 325 -35.04 34.47 -6.27
N ALA A 326 -34.48 35.52 -5.66
CA ALA A 326 -33.16 36.02 -6.02
C ALA A 326 -32.03 35.04 -5.67
N MET A 327 -32.12 34.34 -4.53
CA MET A 327 -31.17 33.29 -4.14
C MET A 327 -31.16 32.15 -5.15
N LEU A 328 -32.34 31.66 -5.55
CA LEU A 328 -32.50 30.62 -6.57
C LEU A 328 -31.89 31.08 -7.90
N ALA A 329 -32.28 32.26 -8.38
CA ALA A 329 -31.77 32.80 -9.64
C ALA A 329 -30.24 32.97 -9.63
N GLY A 330 -29.67 33.43 -8.51
CA GLY A 330 -28.22 33.56 -8.38
C GLY A 330 -27.49 32.23 -8.23
N ALA A 331 -28.13 31.21 -7.68
CA ALA A 331 -27.54 29.88 -7.51
C ALA A 331 -27.58 29.00 -8.77
N ARG A 332 -28.19 29.45 -9.87
CA ARG A 332 -28.21 28.71 -11.15
C ARG A 332 -26.83 28.51 -11.74
N GLU A 333 -26.64 27.40 -12.44
CA GLU A 333 -25.39 27.08 -13.15
C GLU A 333 -25.06 28.10 -14.25
N THR A 334 -26.07 28.71 -14.88
CA THR A 334 -25.93 29.81 -15.85
C THR A 334 -26.98 30.90 -15.59
N ASP A 335 -26.93 32.01 -16.33
CA ASP A 335 -27.92 33.10 -16.27
C ASP A 335 -29.24 32.77 -17.00
N GLU A 336 -29.30 31.62 -17.69
CA GLU A 336 -30.52 31.15 -18.33
C GLU A 336 -31.54 30.68 -17.28
N LEU A 337 -32.79 31.14 -17.41
CA LEU A 337 -33.87 30.79 -16.47
C LEU A 337 -34.14 29.28 -16.39
N ALA A 338 -33.86 28.54 -17.46
CA ALA A 338 -34.03 27.09 -17.53
C ALA A 338 -32.86 26.31 -16.92
N SER A 339 -31.77 26.99 -16.56
CA SER A 339 -30.56 26.38 -16.01
C SER A 339 -30.80 25.90 -14.57
N PRO A 340 -30.38 24.69 -14.19
CA PRO A 340 -30.68 24.15 -12.88
C PRO A 340 -29.93 24.91 -11.76
N VAL A 341 -30.43 24.80 -10.52
CA VAL A 341 -29.88 25.48 -9.34
C VAL A 341 -28.75 24.64 -8.74
N TYR A 342 -27.52 25.14 -8.73
CA TYR A 342 -26.39 24.39 -8.20
C TYR A 342 -26.40 24.33 -6.66
N PRO A 343 -26.42 23.14 -6.01
CA PRO A 343 -26.63 23.05 -4.56
C PRO A 343 -25.58 23.79 -3.74
N LEU A 344 -24.28 23.64 -4.04
CA LEU A 344 -23.24 24.42 -3.35
C LEU A 344 -23.43 25.93 -3.53
N MET A 345 -23.82 26.39 -4.71
CA MET A 345 -24.07 27.82 -4.93
C MET A 345 -25.26 28.29 -4.11
N LEU A 346 -26.29 27.46 -3.97
CA LEU A 346 -27.44 27.74 -3.12
C LEU A 346 -27.06 27.76 -1.63
N ASP A 347 -26.18 26.87 -1.18
CA ASP A 347 -25.56 26.92 0.15
C ASP A 347 -24.83 28.23 0.38
N LEU A 348 -23.99 28.64 -0.58
CA LEU A 348 -23.26 29.91 -0.50
C LEU A 348 -24.23 31.10 -0.40
N GLN A 349 -25.37 31.06 -1.11
CA GLN A 349 -26.40 32.09 -0.99
C GLN A 349 -27.07 32.10 0.38
N VAL A 350 -27.41 30.93 0.94
CA VAL A 350 -28.00 30.84 2.28
C VAL A 350 -27.02 31.27 3.36
N GLU A 351 -25.76 30.89 3.24
CA GLU A 351 -24.71 31.34 4.14
C GLU A 351 -24.55 32.87 4.05
N HIS A 352 -24.57 33.44 2.84
CA HIS A 352 -24.58 34.89 2.64
C HIS A 352 -25.78 35.56 3.31
N TRP A 353 -26.97 34.98 3.17
CA TRP A 353 -28.18 35.47 3.83
C TRP A 353 -28.09 35.46 5.35
N LYS A 354 -27.53 34.39 5.94
CA LYS A 354 -27.31 34.30 7.40
C LYS A 354 -26.42 35.44 7.88
N ASN A 355 -25.36 35.75 7.12
CA ASN A 355 -24.43 36.81 7.46
C ASN A 355 -25.04 38.21 7.33
N LEU A 356 -25.91 38.44 6.34
CA LEU A 356 -26.59 39.72 6.17
C LEU A 356 -27.64 39.99 7.26
N GLY A 357 -28.31 38.93 7.75
CA GLY A 357 -29.36 39.03 8.76
C GLY A 357 -30.55 39.88 8.29
N ASP A 358 -31.04 40.78 9.13
CA ASP A 358 -32.20 41.65 8.83
C ASP A 358 -31.96 42.67 7.69
N ARG A 359 -30.70 42.82 7.28
CA ARG A 359 -30.30 43.75 6.21
C ARG A 359 -30.49 43.16 4.82
N ALA A 360 -30.67 41.85 4.70
CA ALA A 360 -30.78 41.18 3.41
C ALA A 360 -31.88 41.81 2.53
N ARG A 361 -31.54 42.07 1.28
CA ARG A 361 -32.44 42.54 0.22
C ARG A 361 -32.32 41.64 -1.01
N PRO A 362 -33.35 41.52 -1.86
CA PRO A 362 -33.30 40.67 -3.05
C PRO A 362 -32.09 40.95 -3.94
N GLU A 363 -31.67 42.21 -4.08
CA GLU A 363 -30.56 42.62 -4.93
C GLU A 363 -29.20 42.03 -4.48
N ASP A 364 -29.05 41.73 -3.19
CA ASP A 364 -27.82 41.18 -2.61
C ASP A 364 -27.49 39.76 -3.13
N PHE A 365 -28.50 39.05 -3.64
CA PHE A 365 -28.38 37.66 -4.11
C PHE A 365 -28.19 37.55 -5.63
N SER A 366 -28.18 38.68 -6.35
CA SER A 366 -27.98 38.70 -7.80
C SER A 366 -26.57 38.22 -8.21
N VAL A 367 -26.47 37.53 -9.35
CA VAL A 367 -25.21 37.11 -9.99
C VAL A 367 -25.27 37.52 -11.45
N SER A 368 -24.30 38.33 -11.89
CA SER A 368 -24.29 38.93 -13.22
C SER A 368 -23.55 38.11 -14.28
N GLU A 369 -22.73 37.17 -13.81
CA GLU A 369 -21.89 36.28 -14.57
C GLU A 369 -22.76 35.21 -15.25
N SER A 370 -22.44 34.84 -16.50
CA SER A 370 -23.25 33.89 -17.28
C SER A 370 -22.73 32.45 -17.26
N GLY A 371 -21.43 32.25 -17.05
CA GLY A 371 -20.80 30.91 -17.04
C GLY A 371 -20.69 30.29 -15.65
N PHE A 372 -20.82 28.97 -15.55
CA PHE A 372 -20.77 28.20 -14.30
C PHE A 372 -19.61 28.57 -13.38
N GLU A 373 -18.39 28.53 -13.91
CA GLU A 373 -17.18 28.84 -13.13
C GLU A 373 -17.15 30.28 -12.65
N ALA A 374 -17.53 31.24 -13.50
CA ALA A 374 -17.56 32.65 -13.15
C ALA A 374 -18.63 32.95 -12.08
N ARG A 375 -19.78 32.27 -12.14
CA ARG A 375 -20.85 32.38 -11.14
C ARG A 375 -20.44 31.77 -9.80
N ARG A 376 -19.84 30.57 -9.83
CA ARG A 376 -19.30 29.89 -8.64
C ARG A 376 -18.29 30.79 -7.94
N PHE A 377 -17.37 31.33 -8.73
CA PHE A 377 -16.35 32.27 -8.26
C PHE A 377 -16.98 33.52 -7.63
N ALA A 378 -17.94 34.16 -8.30
CA ALA A 378 -18.62 35.36 -7.78
C ALA A 378 -19.31 35.09 -6.43
N LEU A 379 -19.90 33.91 -6.27
CA LEU A 379 -20.55 33.49 -5.02
C LEU A 379 -19.56 33.24 -3.89
N VAL A 380 -18.45 32.54 -4.15
CA VAL A 380 -17.39 32.35 -3.16
C VAL A 380 -16.81 33.69 -2.73
N GLN A 381 -16.53 34.59 -3.67
CA GLN A 381 -16.04 35.94 -3.37
C GLN A 381 -17.01 36.78 -2.54
N ARG A 382 -18.31 36.67 -2.84
CA ARG A 382 -19.35 37.32 -2.06
C ARG A 382 -19.43 36.76 -0.64
N LEU A 383 -19.41 35.44 -0.48
CA LEU A 383 -19.41 34.82 0.85
C LEU A 383 -18.21 35.30 1.67
N LEU A 384 -17.02 35.36 1.09
CA LEU A 384 -15.85 35.89 1.78
C LEU A 384 -16.09 37.32 2.29
N ARG A 385 -16.69 38.20 1.48
CA ARG A 385 -16.96 39.61 1.86
C ARG A 385 -17.83 39.77 3.10
N ASP A 386 -18.59 38.76 3.47
CA ASP A 386 -19.44 38.78 4.66
C ASP A 386 -18.68 38.61 5.96
N TYR A 387 -17.54 37.91 5.89
CA TYR A 387 -16.70 37.71 7.05
C TYR A 387 -15.92 38.99 7.34
N ASP A 388 -15.60 39.25 8.61
CA ASP A 388 -14.73 40.37 8.96
C ASP A 388 -13.36 40.19 8.27
N ALA A 389 -12.72 41.28 7.85
CA ALA A 389 -11.46 41.24 7.09
C ALA A 389 -10.37 40.29 7.66
N PRO A 390 -10.19 40.17 9.00
CA PRO A 390 -9.22 39.21 9.56
C PRO A 390 -9.58 37.74 9.30
N ILE A 391 -10.87 37.39 9.25
CA ILE A 391 -11.32 36.03 8.99
C ILE A 391 -11.19 35.71 7.49
N GLN A 392 -11.48 36.67 6.62
CA GLN A 392 -11.21 36.54 5.18
C GLN A 392 -9.74 36.22 4.93
N GLU A 393 -8.85 36.99 5.57
CA GLU A 393 -7.42 36.77 5.46
C GLU A 393 -7.02 35.37 5.95
N LEU A 394 -7.57 34.89 7.06
CA LEU A 394 -7.30 33.52 7.53
C LEU A 394 -7.74 32.45 6.52
N ILE A 395 -8.98 32.53 6.04
CA ILE A 395 -9.55 31.55 5.10
C ILE A 395 -8.74 31.54 3.81
N SER A 396 -8.39 32.72 3.26
CA SER A 396 -7.55 32.83 2.06
C SER A 396 -6.19 32.15 2.22
N ARG A 397 -5.58 32.24 3.40
CA ARG A 397 -4.26 31.67 3.66
C ARG A 397 -4.31 30.17 3.93
N LEU A 398 -5.34 29.69 4.64
CA LEU A 398 -5.52 28.27 4.97
C LEU A 398 -6.18 27.46 3.85
N ALA A 399 -6.78 28.10 2.84
CA ALA A 399 -7.32 27.42 1.67
C ALA A 399 -6.25 26.66 0.84
N LEU A 400 -4.96 26.94 1.07
CA LEU A 400 -3.85 26.33 0.33
C LEU A 400 -3.52 24.90 0.73
N VAL A 401 -3.99 24.44 1.90
CA VAL A 401 -3.66 23.12 2.45
C VAL A 401 -4.86 22.18 2.34
N GLN A 402 -4.60 20.87 2.31
CA GLN A 402 -5.69 19.89 2.27
C GLN A 402 -6.38 19.82 3.64
N ARG A 403 -5.55 19.82 4.69
CA ARG A 403 -5.99 19.94 6.08
C ARG A 403 -5.00 20.77 6.91
N PHE A 404 -5.46 21.28 8.04
CA PHE A 404 -4.63 21.97 9.02
C PHE A 404 -5.11 21.71 10.44
N ASP A 405 -4.18 21.71 11.39
CA ASP A 405 -4.49 21.60 12.80
C ASP A 405 -4.42 22.97 13.50
N ARG A 406 -4.55 22.95 14.83
CA ARG A 406 -4.46 24.16 15.64
C ARG A 406 -3.12 24.88 15.50
N SER A 407 -2.03 24.14 15.42
CA SER A 407 -0.70 24.72 15.32
C SER A 407 -0.53 25.47 14.00
N ALA A 408 -0.94 24.90 12.86
CA ALA A 408 -0.87 25.56 11.56
C ALA A 408 -1.75 26.83 11.51
N PHE A 409 -2.93 26.78 12.13
CA PHE A 409 -3.77 27.97 12.28
C PHE A 409 -3.08 29.07 13.12
N GLU A 410 -2.52 28.74 14.29
CA GLU A 410 -1.81 29.69 15.16
C GLU A 410 -0.58 30.29 14.47
N HIS A 411 0.11 29.47 13.66
CA HIS A 411 1.22 29.90 12.83
C HIS A 411 0.79 30.96 11.81
N VAL A 412 -0.29 30.73 11.05
CA VAL A 412 -0.82 31.72 10.09
C VAL A 412 -1.22 33.02 10.79
N VAL A 413 -1.90 32.93 11.95
CA VAL A 413 -2.28 34.11 12.73
C VAL A 413 -1.05 34.95 13.09
N THR A 414 0.01 34.30 13.55
CA THR A 414 1.21 34.98 14.04
C THR A 414 2.10 35.47 12.90
N ALA A 415 2.36 34.63 11.89
CA ALA A 415 3.23 34.93 10.75
C ALA A 415 2.74 36.14 9.94
N PHE A 416 1.42 36.30 9.85
CA PHE A 416 0.81 37.39 9.08
C PHE A 416 0.18 38.47 9.96
N ASN A 417 0.36 38.40 11.28
CA ASN A 417 -0.17 39.35 12.26
C ASN A 417 -1.68 39.59 12.06
N VAL A 418 -2.43 38.51 11.83
CA VAL A 418 -3.87 38.58 11.61
C VAL A 418 -4.55 38.88 12.96
N PRO A 419 -5.36 39.94 13.08
CA PRO A 419 -5.86 40.40 14.39
C PRO A 419 -7.04 39.56 14.89
N VAL A 420 -6.78 38.29 15.19
CA VAL A 420 -7.72 37.31 15.74
C VAL A 420 -7.12 36.58 16.94
N SER A 421 -7.98 36.07 17.83
CA SER A 421 -7.57 35.22 18.96
C SER A 421 -7.40 33.77 18.50
N PHE A 422 -6.52 33.01 19.17
CA PHE A 422 -6.38 31.57 18.89
C PHE A 422 -7.65 30.75 19.13
N ALA A 423 -8.56 31.23 19.99
CA ALA A 423 -9.88 30.62 20.16
C ALA A 423 -10.81 30.79 18.93
N ALA A 424 -10.37 31.50 17.89
CA ALA A 424 -11.13 31.61 16.64
C ALA A 424 -11.08 30.33 15.79
N ILE A 425 -10.18 29.38 16.07
CA ILE A 425 -10.16 28.10 15.34
C ILE A 425 -11.45 27.30 15.53
N ASP A 426 -11.99 27.27 16.75
CA ASP A 426 -13.24 26.56 17.03
C ASP A 426 -14.41 27.18 16.24
N ARG A 427 -14.34 28.49 15.99
CA ARG A 427 -15.30 29.20 15.12
C ARG A 427 -15.07 28.95 13.63
N LEU A 428 -13.84 28.66 13.20
CA LEU A 428 -13.57 28.21 11.83
C LEU A 428 -14.16 26.82 11.60
N ALA A 429 -14.04 25.92 12.59
CA ALA A 429 -14.63 24.59 12.55
C ALA A 429 -16.17 24.62 12.41
N GLU A 430 -16.82 25.66 12.92
CA GLU A 430 -18.25 25.89 12.80
C GLU A 430 -18.67 26.43 11.41
N LEU A 431 -17.73 26.88 10.57
CA LEU A 431 -18.07 27.37 9.25
C LEU A 431 -18.46 26.22 8.31
N SER A 432 -19.55 26.40 7.57
CA SER A 432 -20.05 25.46 6.55
C SER A 432 -19.04 25.13 5.43
N ILE A 433 -17.91 25.86 5.36
CA ILE A 433 -16.84 25.66 4.38
C ILE A 433 -15.68 24.80 4.91
N MET A 434 -15.75 24.35 6.17
CA MET A 434 -14.76 23.51 6.84
C MET A 434 -15.37 22.17 7.25
N SER A 435 -14.54 21.15 7.39
CA SER A 435 -14.91 19.84 7.94
C SER A 435 -13.89 19.44 8.99
N LEU A 436 -14.35 18.91 10.14
CA LEU A 436 -13.49 18.47 11.25
C LEU A 436 -13.33 16.95 11.18
N GLY A 437 -12.09 16.49 11.03
CA GLY A 437 -11.72 15.07 11.06
C GLY A 437 -11.66 14.50 12.47
N GLU A 438 -11.70 13.17 12.58
CA GLU A 438 -11.59 12.46 13.87
C GLU A 438 -10.22 12.66 14.55
N ASP A 439 -9.18 12.94 13.76
CA ASP A 439 -7.82 13.31 14.18
C ASP A 439 -7.72 14.75 14.72
N GLY A 440 -8.82 15.52 14.67
CA GLY A 440 -8.87 16.91 15.10
C GLY A 440 -8.36 17.92 14.06
N TRP A 441 -8.02 17.47 12.85
CA TRP A 441 -7.63 18.36 11.76
C TRP A 441 -8.85 18.93 11.04
N LEU A 442 -8.71 20.16 10.52
CA LEU A 442 -9.72 20.86 9.75
C LEU A 442 -9.39 20.83 8.27
N SER A 443 -10.38 20.46 7.46
CA SER A 443 -10.28 20.37 6.00
C SER A 443 -11.20 21.40 5.34
N PRO A 444 -10.65 22.40 4.62
CA PRO A 444 -11.47 23.28 3.79
C PRO A 444 -12.18 22.50 2.67
N HIS A 445 -13.41 22.89 2.32
CA HIS A 445 -14.13 22.30 1.19
C HIS A 445 -13.39 22.62 -0.12
N ARG A 446 -12.93 21.60 -0.85
CA ARG A 446 -12.00 21.75 -1.97
C ARG A 446 -12.46 22.71 -3.06
N ALA A 447 -13.71 22.59 -3.51
CA ALA A 447 -14.24 23.49 -4.55
C ALA A 447 -14.29 24.97 -4.13
N ILE A 448 -14.42 25.26 -2.83
CA ILE A 448 -14.40 26.62 -2.30
C ILE A 448 -12.96 27.09 -2.16
N ALA A 449 -12.10 26.25 -1.58
CA ALA A 449 -10.67 26.51 -1.43
C ALA A 449 -9.99 26.82 -2.77
N ASP A 450 -10.25 26.04 -3.81
CA ASP A 450 -9.72 26.25 -5.16
C ASP A 450 -10.16 27.61 -5.72
N ALA A 451 -11.44 27.96 -5.57
CA ALA A 451 -11.97 29.25 -6.03
C ALA A 451 -11.36 30.43 -5.25
N ILE A 452 -11.10 30.26 -3.95
CA ILE A 452 -10.39 31.25 -3.12
C ILE A 452 -8.96 31.42 -3.65
N VAL A 453 -8.20 30.34 -3.78
CA VAL A 453 -6.79 30.39 -4.22
C VAL A 453 -6.67 30.98 -5.62
N GLN A 454 -7.56 30.64 -6.55
CA GLN A 454 -7.58 31.20 -7.91
C GLN A 454 -7.90 32.71 -7.94
N SER A 455 -8.68 33.20 -6.97
CA SER A 455 -9.06 34.62 -6.88
C SER A 455 -8.01 35.52 -6.25
N GLU A 456 -7.14 34.90 -5.44
CA GLU A 456 -6.30 35.62 -4.50
C GLU A 456 -5.06 36.17 -5.20
N LYS A 457 -4.50 37.25 -4.66
CA LYS A 457 -3.26 37.82 -5.21
C LYS A 457 -2.16 36.79 -5.11
N GLN A 458 -1.44 36.55 -6.20
CA GLN A 458 -0.32 35.61 -6.24
C GLN A 458 0.74 35.87 -5.14
N ALA A 459 0.93 37.13 -4.74
CA ALA A 459 1.82 37.47 -3.62
C ALA A 459 1.33 36.92 -2.27
N ILE A 460 0.01 36.94 -2.02
CA ILE A 460 -0.59 36.37 -0.80
C ILE A 460 -0.52 34.85 -0.86
N VAL A 461 -0.88 34.26 -2.01
CA VAL A 461 -0.79 32.80 -2.23
C VAL A 461 0.64 32.31 -2.01
N SER A 462 1.65 32.96 -2.61
CA SER A 462 3.05 32.57 -2.43
C SER A 462 3.49 32.73 -0.98
N ALA A 463 3.26 33.89 -0.36
CA ALA A 463 3.68 34.12 1.02
C ALA A 463 3.04 33.11 2.00
N SER A 464 1.76 32.79 1.79
CA SER A 464 1.04 31.82 2.64
C SER A 464 1.55 30.40 2.45
N ARG A 465 1.81 30.01 1.19
CA ARG A 465 2.44 28.72 0.88
C ARG A 465 3.80 28.60 1.55
N ASP A 466 4.64 29.63 1.42
CA ASP A 466 5.99 29.62 1.98
C ASP A 466 5.97 29.53 3.51
N ALA A 467 5.06 30.25 4.18
CA ALA A 467 4.91 30.17 5.63
C ALA A 467 4.36 28.81 6.11
N LEU A 468 3.31 28.29 5.47
CA LEU A 468 2.73 27.01 5.82
C LEU A 468 3.68 25.84 5.52
N LEU A 469 4.40 25.89 4.39
CA LEU A 469 5.42 24.90 4.06
C LEU A 469 6.51 24.88 5.12
N ALA A 470 7.07 26.05 5.46
CA ALA A 470 8.08 26.15 6.52
C ALA A 470 7.55 25.64 7.87
N HIS A 471 6.27 25.89 8.18
CA HIS A 471 5.66 25.39 9.41
C HIS A 471 5.56 23.86 9.47
N PHE A 472 5.07 23.23 8.39
CA PHE A 472 4.95 21.78 8.35
C PHE A 472 6.31 21.10 8.29
N GLU A 473 7.28 21.67 7.58
CA GLU A 473 8.65 21.14 7.55
C GLU A 473 9.34 21.21 8.90
N ASP A 474 9.22 22.33 9.62
CA ASP A 474 9.77 22.48 10.97
C ASP A 474 9.17 21.45 11.95
N ARG A 475 7.87 21.17 11.81
CA ARG A 475 7.19 20.13 12.61
C ARG A 475 7.48 18.71 12.17
N ALA A 476 7.88 18.52 10.93
CA ALA A 476 8.24 17.23 10.37
C ALA A 476 9.68 16.80 10.70
N GLN A 477 10.36 17.51 11.62
CA GLN A 477 11.72 17.18 12.07
C GLN A 477 11.69 16.49 13.43
N PRO A 478 11.65 15.15 13.48
CA PRO A 478 11.69 14.44 14.76
C PRO A 478 13.07 14.61 15.43
N GLU A 479 13.11 14.71 16.75
CA GLU A 479 14.39 14.80 17.50
C GLU A 479 15.24 13.53 17.31
N ARG A 480 14.59 12.39 17.12
CA ARG A 480 15.22 11.14 16.72
C ARG A 480 14.38 10.49 15.62
N PRO A 481 15.01 9.87 14.63
CA PRO A 481 14.29 9.21 13.52
C PRO A 481 13.27 8.15 13.96
N ALA A 482 13.54 7.44 15.07
CA ALA A 482 12.62 6.47 15.65
C ALA A 482 11.36 7.08 16.33
N ASP A 483 11.28 8.41 16.45
CA ASP A 483 10.17 9.13 17.09
C ASP A 483 9.15 9.68 16.07
N VAL A 484 9.21 9.27 14.80
CA VAL A 484 8.23 9.67 13.77
C VAL A 484 6.83 9.19 14.17
N ALA A 485 5.92 10.14 14.35
CA ALA A 485 4.52 9.91 14.70
C ALA A 485 3.60 10.15 13.50
N ASP A 486 2.33 9.73 13.60
CA ASP A 486 1.30 10.02 12.59
C ASP A 486 1.20 11.53 12.27
N ASP A 487 1.45 12.39 13.26
CA ASP A 487 1.47 13.84 13.09
C ASP A 487 2.66 14.32 12.24
N THR A 488 3.82 13.66 12.35
CA THR A 488 5.00 13.92 11.50
C THR A 488 4.69 13.56 10.05
N LEU A 489 4.11 12.38 9.81
CA LEU A 489 3.71 11.94 8.47
C LEU A 489 2.61 12.85 7.89
N ALA A 490 1.66 13.30 8.72
CA ALA A 490 0.64 14.27 8.32
C ALA A 490 1.25 15.62 7.89
N CYS A 491 2.24 16.12 8.62
CA CYS A 491 2.97 17.33 8.27
C CYS A 491 3.76 17.15 6.96
N LEU A 492 4.45 16.01 6.78
CA LEU A 492 5.15 15.69 5.53
C LEU A 492 4.19 15.63 4.34
N ALA A 493 3.00 15.06 4.51
CA ALA A 493 1.99 15.01 3.45
C ALA A 493 1.49 16.41 3.04
N GLU A 494 1.26 17.32 4.00
CA GLU A 494 0.92 18.72 3.68
C GLU A 494 2.10 19.48 3.07
N ALA A 495 3.33 19.24 3.53
CA ALA A 495 4.53 19.82 2.93
C ALA A 495 4.69 19.38 1.46
N ALA A 496 4.51 18.08 1.18
CA ALA A 496 4.48 17.53 -0.17
C ALA A 496 3.40 18.19 -1.04
N HIS A 497 2.18 18.34 -0.49
CA HIS A 497 1.09 19.05 -1.16
C HIS A 497 1.43 20.49 -1.52
N LEU A 498 2.09 21.23 -0.63
CA LEU A 498 2.45 22.62 -0.89
C LEU A 498 3.60 22.74 -1.90
N ARG A 499 4.57 21.80 -1.87
CA ARG A 499 5.69 21.76 -2.81
C ARG A 499 5.25 21.39 -4.22
N ARG A 500 4.42 20.35 -4.40
CA ARG A 500 3.98 19.89 -5.72
C ARG A 500 3.30 20.99 -6.55
N VAL A 501 2.61 21.94 -5.90
CA VAL A 501 1.97 23.08 -6.56
C VAL A 501 2.99 24.03 -7.21
N LYS A 502 4.25 24.03 -6.76
CA LYS A 502 5.37 24.76 -7.40
C LYS A 502 6.02 23.98 -8.56
N GLY A 503 5.68 22.70 -8.76
CA GLY A 503 6.32 21.81 -9.73
C GLY A 503 7.47 21.02 -9.13
N MET A 504 8.36 20.49 -9.99
CA MET A 504 9.48 19.63 -9.57
C MET A 504 10.67 20.37 -8.95
N GLU A 505 10.75 21.70 -9.10
CA GLU A 505 11.89 22.48 -8.64
C GLU A 505 12.06 22.35 -7.11
N GLY A 506 13.15 21.72 -6.67
CA GLY A 506 13.43 21.43 -5.27
C GLY A 506 12.52 20.37 -4.62
N TYR A 507 11.68 19.67 -5.39
CA TYR A 507 10.84 18.58 -4.85
C TYR A 507 11.62 17.28 -4.69
N VAL A 508 12.42 16.89 -5.70
CA VAL A 508 13.30 15.71 -5.61
C VAL A 508 14.31 15.89 -4.48
N GLU A 509 14.98 17.05 -4.43
CA GLU A 509 15.95 17.36 -3.37
C GLU A 509 15.33 17.26 -1.97
N TRP A 510 14.09 17.74 -1.82
CA TRP A 510 13.36 17.62 -0.56
C TRP A 510 12.96 16.18 -0.23
N LEU A 511 12.58 15.38 -1.23
CA LEU A 511 12.32 13.96 -1.02
C LEU A 511 13.58 13.21 -0.58
N ASP A 512 14.73 13.52 -1.19
CA ASP A 512 16.02 12.98 -0.77
C ASP A 512 16.35 13.41 0.68
N GLU A 513 16.01 14.65 1.09
CA GLU A 513 16.23 15.12 2.47
C GLU A 513 15.35 14.41 3.51
N ILE A 514 14.11 14.08 3.19
CA ILE A 514 13.20 13.40 4.11
C ILE A 514 13.32 11.87 4.04
N GLU A 515 13.93 11.32 2.98
CA GLU A 515 14.10 9.89 2.76
C GLU A 515 14.79 9.23 3.94
N ASP A 516 15.88 9.82 4.46
CA ASP A 516 16.56 9.30 5.64
C ASP A 516 15.61 9.22 6.84
N THR A 517 14.87 10.30 7.09
CA THR A 517 13.93 10.39 8.23
C THR A 517 12.80 9.36 8.12
N VAL A 518 12.23 9.19 6.93
CA VAL A 518 11.10 8.27 6.69
C VAL A 518 11.58 6.82 6.63
N SER A 519 12.77 6.56 6.08
CA SER A 519 13.38 5.24 6.00
C SER A 519 13.77 4.72 7.38
N GLU A 520 14.34 5.57 8.23
CA GLU A 520 14.66 5.25 9.63
C GLU A 520 13.41 5.09 10.50
N ALA A 521 12.28 5.69 10.09
CA ALA A 521 10.97 5.43 10.67
C ALA A 521 10.33 4.13 10.17
N HIS A 522 10.98 3.42 9.24
CA HIS A 522 10.53 2.15 8.67
C HIS A 522 9.13 2.23 8.05
N ASN A 523 8.84 3.33 7.34
CA ASN A 523 7.59 3.52 6.61
C ASN A 523 7.86 3.64 5.08
N PRO A 524 8.33 2.55 4.44
CA PRO A 524 8.72 2.58 3.03
C PRO A 524 7.53 2.81 2.09
N GLU A 525 6.30 2.54 2.54
CA GLU A 525 5.06 2.74 1.79
C GLU A 525 4.75 4.23 1.63
N PHE A 526 4.88 5.02 2.70
CA PHE A 526 4.72 6.47 2.64
C PHE A 526 5.73 7.11 1.68
N LEU A 527 6.99 6.66 1.73
CA LEU A 527 8.03 7.15 0.84
C LEU A 527 7.82 6.70 -0.61
N GLU A 528 7.36 5.47 -0.83
CA GLU A 528 6.98 4.96 -2.16
C GLU A 528 5.91 5.84 -2.80
N ASP A 529 4.86 6.20 -2.06
CA ASP A 529 3.78 7.06 -2.54
C ASP A 529 4.31 8.42 -3.00
N LEU A 530 5.15 9.07 -2.19
CA LEU A 530 5.74 10.36 -2.53
C LEU A 530 6.65 10.29 -3.76
N TRP A 531 7.45 9.23 -3.90
CA TRP A 531 8.29 9.02 -5.09
C TRP A 531 7.47 8.69 -6.35
N ARG A 532 6.35 7.99 -6.22
CA ARG A 532 5.40 7.77 -7.33
C ARG A 532 4.74 9.07 -7.77
N GLU A 533 4.37 9.93 -6.83
CA GLU A 533 3.89 11.28 -7.13
C GLU A 533 4.97 12.10 -7.86
N ALA A 534 6.21 12.10 -7.35
CA ALA A 534 7.34 12.76 -8.00
C ALA A 534 7.58 12.26 -9.43
N LEU A 535 7.45 10.95 -9.64
CA LEU A 535 7.55 10.34 -10.96
C LEU A 535 6.45 10.86 -11.90
N ALA A 536 5.20 10.91 -11.44
CA ALA A 536 4.09 11.44 -12.26
C ALA A 536 4.30 12.91 -12.63
N ILE A 537 4.69 13.76 -11.66
CA ILE A 537 4.92 15.19 -11.89
C ILE A 537 6.11 15.41 -12.83
N SER A 538 7.21 14.66 -12.66
CA SER A 538 8.39 14.79 -13.53
C SER A 538 8.11 14.31 -14.95
N GLN A 539 7.34 13.23 -15.14
CA GLN A 539 6.90 12.78 -16.46
C GLN A 539 6.08 13.85 -17.19
N GLN A 540 5.12 14.49 -16.50
CA GLN A 540 4.25 15.49 -17.10
C GLN A 540 4.95 16.84 -17.33
N GLY A 541 5.78 17.29 -16.38
CA GLY A 541 6.38 18.62 -16.38
C GLY A 541 7.73 18.71 -17.09
N LEU A 542 8.59 17.70 -16.91
CA LEU A 542 9.98 17.69 -17.43
C LEU A 542 10.13 16.78 -18.65
N GLY A 543 9.25 15.78 -18.77
CA GLY A 543 9.22 14.81 -19.85
C GLY A 543 9.90 13.48 -19.50
N GLU A 544 9.61 12.44 -20.29
CA GLU A 544 10.06 11.06 -20.01
C GLU A 544 11.58 10.87 -20.04
N ALA A 545 12.32 11.75 -20.70
CA ALA A 545 13.77 11.63 -20.87
C ALA A 545 14.59 12.54 -19.92
N HIS A 546 13.93 13.24 -18.99
CA HIS A 546 14.62 14.13 -18.06
C HIS A 546 15.35 13.37 -16.95
N GLN A 547 16.50 13.89 -16.48
CA GLN A 547 17.30 13.28 -15.42
C GLN A 547 16.48 12.99 -14.15
N ASP A 548 15.72 13.98 -13.67
CA ASP A 548 14.89 13.86 -12.46
C ASP A 548 13.77 12.81 -12.60
N THR A 549 13.27 12.60 -13.82
CA THR A 549 12.35 11.50 -14.12
C THR A 549 13.07 10.16 -13.90
N GLY A 550 14.31 10.05 -14.38
CA GLY A 550 15.18 8.89 -14.12
C GLY A 550 15.53 8.70 -12.64
N THR A 551 15.72 9.77 -11.89
CA THR A 551 15.90 9.72 -10.42
C THR A 551 14.65 9.18 -9.73
N SER A 552 13.48 9.71 -10.09
CA SER A 552 12.20 9.24 -9.52
C SER A 552 11.97 7.75 -9.81
N TYR A 553 12.27 7.26 -11.02
CA TYR A 553 12.23 5.83 -11.35
C TYR A 553 13.12 4.99 -10.42
N ASN A 554 14.35 5.43 -10.20
CA ASN A 554 15.30 4.71 -9.35
C ASN A 554 14.87 4.71 -7.88
N ASN A 555 14.28 5.79 -7.38
CA ASN A 555 13.89 5.89 -5.97
C ASN A 555 12.58 5.15 -5.67
N VAL A 556 11.60 5.13 -6.60
CA VAL A 556 10.46 4.21 -6.51
C VAL A 556 10.94 2.76 -6.49
N ALA A 557 11.87 2.40 -7.38
CA ALA A 557 12.44 1.06 -7.41
C ALA A 557 13.18 0.70 -6.10
N SER A 558 13.90 1.67 -5.51
CA SER A 558 14.57 1.52 -4.22
C SER A 558 13.60 1.22 -3.08
N CYS A 559 12.48 1.95 -3.02
CA CYS A 559 11.43 1.69 -2.03
C CYS A 559 10.84 0.28 -2.17
N LEU A 560 10.64 -0.19 -3.41
CA LEU A 560 10.16 -1.54 -3.69
C LEU A 560 11.19 -2.61 -3.29
N ASP A 561 12.46 -2.40 -3.63
CA ASP A 561 13.55 -3.31 -3.27
C ASP A 561 13.73 -3.41 -1.76
N ALA A 562 13.61 -2.30 -1.02
CA ALA A 562 13.65 -2.29 0.44
C ALA A 562 12.47 -3.05 1.08
N GLN A 563 11.35 -3.21 0.35
CA GLN A 563 10.22 -4.05 0.75
C GLN A 563 10.37 -5.51 0.30
N GLY A 564 11.46 -5.89 -0.38
CA GLY A 564 11.67 -7.22 -0.96
C GLY A 564 10.96 -7.44 -2.31
N ARG A 565 10.33 -6.42 -2.89
CA ARG A 565 9.54 -6.49 -4.14
C ARG A 565 10.43 -6.35 -5.39
N HIS A 566 11.46 -7.18 -5.49
CA HIS A 566 12.52 -7.07 -6.50
C HIS A 566 12.03 -7.19 -7.95
N GLU A 567 11.03 -8.04 -8.21
CA GLU A 567 10.45 -8.21 -9.55
C GLU A 567 9.73 -6.95 -10.06
N GLU A 568 9.16 -6.18 -9.14
CA GLU A 568 8.52 -4.90 -9.46
C GLU A 568 9.53 -3.77 -9.64
N ALA A 569 10.63 -3.81 -8.89
CA ALA A 569 11.70 -2.82 -8.93
C ALA A 569 12.56 -2.89 -10.20
N GLU A 570 12.90 -4.09 -10.68
CA GLU A 570 13.79 -4.28 -11.85
C GLU A 570 13.39 -3.45 -13.09
N PRO A 571 12.13 -3.51 -13.60
CA PRO A 571 11.77 -2.74 -14.79
C PRO A 571 11.90 -1.23 -14.57
N LEU A 572 11.69 -0.75 -13.34
CA LEU A 572 11.83 0.67 -12.99
C LEU A 572 13.31 1.08 -12.95
N TYR A 573 14.20 0.28 -12.33
CA TYR A 573 15.64 0.54 -12.38
C TYR A 573 16.19 0.52 -13.81
N ARG A 574 15.76 -0.44 -14.64
CA ARG A 574 16.15 -0.49 -16.05
C ARG A 574 15.69 0.76 -16.79
N LYS A 575 14.49 1.27 -16.48
CA LYS A 575 13.98 2.50 -17.07
C LYS A 575 14.76 3.74 -16.60
N GLY A 576 15.06 3.84 -15.31
CA GLY A 576 15.91 4.89 -14.75
C GLY A 576 17.31 4.89 -15.37
N LEU A 577 17.91 3.71 -15.57
CA LEU A 577 19.18 3.55 -16.28
C LEU A 577 19.09 4.02 -17.74
N GLU A 578 18.05 3.63 -18.48
CA GLU A 578 17.84 4.08 -19.87
C GLU A 578 17.81 5.62 -19.96
N ILE A 579 17.04 6.25 -19.07
CA ILE A 579 16.88 7.71 -19.02
C ILE A 579 18.19 8.39 -18.67
N ARG A 580 18.89 7.97 -17.61
CA ARG A 580 20.17 8.58 -17.19
C ARG A 580 21.26 8.40 -18.24
N ARG A 581 21.29 7.26 -18.96
CA ARG A 581 22.18 7.07 -20.11
C ARG A 581 21.91 8.08 -21.23
N ALA A 582 20.64 8.34 -21.54
CA ALA A 582 20.25 9.30 -22.57
C ALA A 582 20.51 10.75 -22.15
N ALA A 583 20.21 11.11 -20.90
CA ALA A 583 20.30 12.48 -20.38
C ALA A 583 21.73 12.90 -20.00
N LEU A 584 22.49 12.01 -19.35
CA LEU A 584 23.80 12.32 -18.75
C LEU A 584 24.97 11.68 -19.50
N GLY A 585 24.69 10.66 -20.30
CA GLY A 585 25.70 9.88 -21.02
C GLY A 585 26.25 8.70 -20.24
N GLU A 586 26.95 7.83 -20.96
CA GLU A 586 27.46 6.54 -20.46
C GLU A 586 28.53 6.67 -19.36
N ALA A 587 29.30 7.77 -19.36
CA ALA A 587 30.43 7.96 -18.44
C ALA A 587 30.06 8.74 -17.16
N HIS A 588 28.79 9.11 -16.97
CA HIS A 588 28.36 9.87 -15.81
C HIS A 588 28.28 9.00 -14.54
N PRO A 589 28.72 9.48 -13.37
CA PRO A 589 28.62 8.73 -12.10
C PRO A 589 27.22 8.17 -11.82
N ASP A 590 26.16 8.96 -12.00
CA ASP A 590 24.77 8.53 -11.77
C ASP A 590 24.30 7.42 -12.73
N THR A 591 24.84 7.40 -13.96
CA THR A 591 24.65 6.28 -14.88
C THR A 591 25.32 5.03 -14.33
N GLY A 592 26.54 5.17 -13.80
CA GLY A 592 27.25 4.09 -13.08
C GLY A 592 26.49 3.58 -11.85
N SER A 593 25.89 4.47 -11.06
CA SER A 593 25.03 4.08 -9.94
C SER A 593 23.76 3.35 -10.41
N SER A 594 23.17 3.76 -11.54
CA SER A 594 21.99 3.07 -12.09
C SER A 594 22.32 1.66 -12.59
N TYR A 595 23.54 1.44 -13.13
CA TYR A 595 24.02 0.09 -13.44
C TYR A 595 24.12 -0.78 -12.19
N ASN A 596 24.66 -0.22 -11.10
CA ASN A 596 24.77 -0.94 -9.83
C ASN A 596 23.39 -1.24 -9.23
N ASN A 597 22.41 -0.36 -9.36
CA ASN A 597 21.06 -0.60 -8.85
C ASN A 597 20.36 -1.75 -9.61
N VAL A 598 20.44 -1.76 -10.95
CA VAL A 598 19.92 -2.88 -11.74
C VAL A 598 20.64 -4.18 -11.36
N ALA A 599 21.97 -4.14 -11.22
CA ALA A 599 22.75 -5.30 -10.81
C ALA A 599 22.37 -5.81 -9.42
N SER A 600 22.15 -4.91 -8.45
CA SER A 600 21.74 -5.25 -7.10
C SER A 600 20.36 -5.88 -7.05
N CYS A 601 19.41 -5.35 -7.80
CA CYS A 601 18.08 -5.93 -7.91
C CYS A 601 18.14 -7.33 -8.55
N LEU A 602 19.00 -7.54 -9.54
CA LEU A 602 19.23 -8.87 -10.14
C LEU A 602 19.89 -9.84 -9.15
N ASP A 603 20.89 -9.40 -8.40
CA ASP A 603 21.53 -10.20 -7.35
C ASP A 603 20.52 -10.59 -6.26
N ALA A 604 19.65 -9.67 -5.86
CA ALA A 604 18.57 -9.91 -4.91
C ALA A 604 17.49 -10.87 -5.44
N GLN A 605 17.43 -11.11 -6.76
CA GLN A 605 16.63 -12.16 -7.38
C GLN A 605 17.40 -13.47 -7.60
N GLY A 606 18.68 -13.55 -7.20
CA GLY A 606 19.55 -14.70 -7.42
C GLY A 606 20.17 -14.79 -8.82
N ARG A 607 20.05 -13.75 -9.66
CA ARG A 607 20.51 -13.72 -11.06
C ARG A 607 21.92 -13.16 -11.18
N HIS A 608 22.86 -13.76 -10.45
CA HIS A 608 24.22 -13.27 -10.28
C HIS A 608 25.03 -13.17 -11.58
N GLU A 609 24.84 -14.10 -12.51
CA GLU A 609 25.53 -14.08 -13.82
C GLU A 609 25.10 -12.87 -14.67
N GLU A 610 23.86 -12.40 -14.53
CA GLU A 610 23.36 -11.21 -15.23
C GLU A 610 23.81 -9.91 -14.52
N ALA A 611 23.97 -9.95 -13.20
CA ALA A 611 24.40 -8.81 -12.40
C ALA A 611 25.89 -8.46 -12.57
N GLU A 612 26.78 -9.48 -12.63
CA GLU A 612 28.24 -9.30 -12.72
C GLU A 612 28.70 -8.31 -13.82
N PRO A 613 28.26 -8.41 -15.09
CA PRO A 613 28.69 -7.47 -16.12
C PRO A 613 28.22 -6.03 -15.84
N LEU A 614 27.07 -5.86 -15.19
CA LEU A 614 26.52 -4.54 -14.84
C LEU A 614 27.31 -3.91 -13.68
N TYR A 615 27.64 -4.68 -12.64
CA TYR A 615 28.51 -4.20 -11.57
C TYR A 615 29.90 -3.81 -12.08
N ARG A 616 30.50 -4.64 -12.95
CA ARG A 616 31.78 -4.28 -13.57
C ARG A 616 31.69 -3.00 -14.38
N LYS A 617 30.57 -2.79 -15.08
CA LYS A 617 30.33 -1.55 -15.82
C LYS A 617 30.21 -0.34 -14.90
N GLY A 618 29.45 -0.47 -13.81
CA GLY A 618 29.34 0.58 -12.78
C GLY A 618 30.69 0.92 -12.15
N LEU A 619 31.50 -0.09 -11.82
CA LEU A 619 32.86 0.09 -11.31
C LEU A 619 33.78 0.78 -12.32
N GLU A 620 33.74 0.40 -13.60
CA GLU A 620 34.51 1.05 -14.66
C GLU A 620 34.19 2.56 -14.73
N ILE A 621 32.90 2.90 -14.71
CA ILE A 621 32.43 4.30 -14.77
C ILE A 621 32.91 5.08 -13.54
N ARG A 622 32.73 4.53 -12.33
CA ARG A 622 33.16 5.19 -11.08
C ARG A 622 34.68 5.41 -11.04
N ARG A 623 35.47 4.43 -11.48
CA ARG A 623 36.93 4.58 -11.59
C ARG A 623 37.32 5.71 -12.54
N ALA A 624 36.65 5.81 -13.68
CA ALA A 624 36.94 6.84 -14.67
C ALA A 624 36.51 8.24 -14.21
N ALA A 625 35.34 8.36 -13.57
CA ALA A 625 34.75 9.64 -13.22
C ALA A 625 35.19 10.18 -11.85
N LEU A 626 35.35 9.31 -10.85
CA LEU A 626 35.63 9.67 -9.45
C LEU A 626 37.08 9.36 -9.04
N GLY A 627 37.73 8.42 -9.75
CA GLY A 627 39.10 7.99 -9.48
C GLY A 627 39.20 6.77 -8.55
N GLU A 628 40.39 6.18 -8.50
CA GLU A 628 40.66 4.91 -7.81
C GLU A 628 40.55 5.01 -6.27
N ALA A 629 40.79 6.18 -5.70
CA ALA A 629 40.78 6.39 -4.25
C ALA A 629 39.42 6.85 -3.69
N HIS A 630 38.40 6.98 -4.55
CA HIS A 630 37.08 7.44 -4.13
C HIS A 630 36.30 6.33 -3.38
N PRO A 631 35.57 6.64 -2.29
CA PRO A 631 34.79 5.65 -1.55
C PRO A 631 33.82 4.86 -2.43
N ASP A 632 33.07 5.52 -3.32
CA ASP A 632 32.15 4.82 -4.25
C ASP A 632 32.83 3.84 -5.19
N THR A 633 34.10 4.07 -5.53
CA THR A 633 34.92 3.13 -6.28
C THR A 633 35.25 1.91 -5.41
N GLY A 634 35.56 2.13 -4.13
CA GLY A 634 35.70 1.07 -3.11
C GLY A 634 34.42 0.23 -2.98
N SER A 635 33.25 0.87 -2.89
CA SER A 635 31.96 0.17 -2.89
C SER A 635 31.73 -0.61 -4.20
N GLY A 636 32.14 -0.06 -5.35
CA GLY A 636 32.09 -0.79 -6.62
C GLY A 636 32.94 -2.07 -6.64
N TYR A 637 34.12 -2.06 -6.00
CA TYR A 637 34.93 -3.26 -5.82
C TYR A 637 34.23 -4.29 -4.94
N ASN A 638 33.64 -3.86 -3.82
CA ASN A 638 32.88 -4.73 -2.93
C ASN A 638 31.67 -5.37 -3.64
N ASN A 639 30.95 -4.63 -4.49
CA ASN A 639 29.79 -5.16 -5.21
C ASN A 639 30.18 -6.23 -6.24
N VAL A 640 31.24 -5.99 -7.02
CA VAL A 640 31.74 -7.01 -7.96
C VAL A 640 32.21 -8.25 -7.20
N ALA A 641 32.90 -8.06 -6.07
CA ALA A 641 33.37 -9.16 -5.23
C ALA A 641 32.21 -9.97 -4.63
N ALA A 642 31.15 -9.31 -4.16
CA ALA A 642 29.96 -9.96 -3.63
C ALA A 642 29.26 -10.81 -4.68
N CYS A 643 29.07 -10.27 -5.88
CA CYS A 643 28.48 -11.02 -6.99
C CYS A 643 29.32 -12.25 -7.36
N LEU A 644 30.66 -12.15 -7.30
CA LEU A 644 31.55 -13.29 -7.50
C LEU A 644 31.45 -14.33 -6.38
N ASP A 645 31.36 -13.89 -5.13
CA ASP A 645 31.17 -14.76 -3.97
C ASP A 645 29.84 -15.52 -4.06
N PHE A 646 28.76 -14.85 -4.47
CA PHE A 646 27.47 -15.51 -4.70
C PHE A 646 27.51 -16.53 -5.83
N GLN A 647 28.44 -16.42 -6.78
CA GLN A 647 28.72 -17.44 -7.79
C GLN A 647 29.70 -18.53 -7.32
N GLY A 648 30.17 -18.49 -6.07
CA GLY A 648 31.16 -19.42 -5.51
C GLY A 648 32.61 -19.16 -5.93
N ARG A 649 32.92 -18.00 -6.51
CA ARG A 649 34.25 -17.64 -7.05
C ARG A 649 35.07 -16.87 -6.02
N HIS A 650 35.20 -17.43 -4.82
CA HIS A 650 35.80 -16.76 -3.65
C HIS A 650 37.26 -16.31 -3.85
N GLU A 651 38.07 -17.09 -4.57
CA GLU A 651 39.47 -16.73 -4.85
C GLU A 651 39.58 -15.47 -5.74
N GLU A 652 38.60 -15.22 -6.61
CA GLU A 652 38.53 -14.01 -7.43
C GLU A 652 37.96 -12.80 -6.66
N ALA A 653 37.10 -13.05 -5.69
CA ALA A 653 36.46 -12.03 -4.86
C ALA A 653 37.43 -11.43 -3.81
N GLU A 654 38.24 -12.25 -3.14
CA GLU A 654 39.15 -11.84 -2.06
C GLU A 654 40.02 -10.60 -2.41
N PRO A 655 40.77 -10.56 -3.54
CA PRO A 655 41.59 -9.39 -3.86
C PRO A 655 40.76 -8.12 -4.10
N LEU A 656 39.52 -8.24 -4.57
CA LEU A 656 38.63 -7.10 -4.80
C LEU A 656 38.07 -6.57 -3.47
N TYR A 657 37.65 -7.44 -2.56
CA TYR A 657 37.23 -7.02 -1.22
C TYR A 657 38.36 -6.36 -0.43
N LEU A 658 39.57 -6.92 -0.49
CA LEU A 658 40.74 -6.29 0.14
C LEU A 658 41.01 -4.90 -0.44
N LYS A 659 40.81 -4.73 -1.76
CA LYS A 659 40.94 -3.42 -2.41
C LYS A 659 39.86 -2.44 -1.96
N GLY A 660 38.60 -2.87 -1.88
CA GLY A 660 37.50 -2.08 -1.35
C GLY A 660 37.76 -1.60 0.08
N LEU A 661 38.17 -2.52 0.96
CA LEU A 661 38.53 -2.21 2.34
C LEU A 661 39.69 -1.21 2.45
N GLU A 662 40.74 -1.36 1.63
CA GLU A 662 41.87 -0.42 1.58
C GLU A 662 41.37 1.00 1.24
N ILE A 663 40.53 1.13 0.22
CA ILE A 663 39.98 2.40 -0.26
C ILE A 663 39.08 3.03 0.82
N CYS A 664 38.08 2.30 1.33
CA CYS A 664 37.15 2.81 2.34
C CYS A 664 37.89 3.26 3.60
N ARG A 665 38.86 2.47 4.07
CA ARG A 665 39.66 2.83 5.25
C ARG A 665 40.51 4.09 5.03
N ALA A 666 41.06 4.26 3.82
CA ALA A 666 41.88 5.42 3.50
C ALA A 666 41.04 6.70 3.29
N ALA A 667 39.88 6.58 2.65
CA ALA A 667 39.03 7.71 2.28
C ALA A 667 38.10 8.16 3.43
N LEU A 668 37.50 7.21 4.16
CA LEU A 668 36.46 7.46 5.17
C LEU A 668 36.98 7.30 6.60
N GLY A 669 38.12 6.64 6.79
CA GLY A 669 38.72 6.36 8.09
C GLY A 669 38.22 5.07 8.75
N GLY A 670 38.96 4.60 9.75
CA GLY A 670 38.76 3.28 10.36
C GLY A 670 37.51 3.10 11.22
N ALA A 671 36.75 4.16 11.48
CA ALA A 671 35.54 4.13 12.31
C ALA A 671 34.25 4.35 11.49
N HIS A 672 34.35 4.50 10.17
CA HIS A 672 33.19 4.71 9.31
C HIS A 672 32.39 3.41 9.09
N PRO A 673 31.05 3.46 9.06
CA PRO A 673 30.18 2.30 8.77
C PRO A 673 30.63 1.48 7.55
N ASP A 674 30.86 2.10 6.39
CA ASP A 674 31.33 1.42 5.17
C ASP A 674 32.67 0.68 5.34
N THR A 675 33.54 1.18 6.22
CA THR A 675 34.77 0.46 6.56
C THR A 675 34.45 -0.78 7.40
N GLY A 676 33.50 -0.68 8.33
CA GLY A 676 32.95 -1.82 9.08
C GLY A 676 32.31 -2.87 8.18
N MET A 677 31.50 -2.45 7.21
CA MET A 677 30.91 -3.34 6.19
C MET A 677 31.99 -4.01 5.33
N SER A 678 33.01 -3.26 4.90
CA SER A 678 34.13 -3.83 4.13
C SER A 678 34.92 -4.87 4.93
N TYR A 679 35.06 -4.73 6.26
CA TYR A 679 35.62 -5.78 7.11
C TYR A 679 34.77 -7.05 7.12
N ASN A 680 33.45 -6.90 7.26
CA ASN A 680 32.53 -8.04 7.21
C ASN A 680 32.60 -8.77 5.86
N ASN A 681 32.73 -8.03 4.76
CA ASN A 681 32.83 -8.60 3.43
C ASN A 681 34.12 -9.41 3.20
N VAL A 682 35.28 -8.87 3.62
CA VAL A 682 36.55 -9.62 3.57
C VAL A 682 36.43 -10.88 4.44
N ALA A 683 35.89 -10.75 5.66
CA ALA A 683 35.71 -11.86 6.57
C ALA A 683 34.81 -12.96 5.99
N PHE A 684 33.72 -12.58 5.33
CA PHE A 684 32.81 -13.51 4.66
C PHE A 684 33.49 -14.32 3.57
N CYS A 685 34.25 -13.66 2.70
CA CYS A 685 35.01 -14.35 1.65
C CYS A 685 36.02 -15.34 2.24
N LEU A 686 36.70 -14.97 3.34
CA LEU A 686 37.62 -15.85 4.06
C LEU A 686 36.88 -17.05 4.70
N ASP A 687 35.72 -16.81 5.31
CA ASP A 687 34.91 -17.85 5.94
C ASP A 687 34.39 -18.86 4.92
N ALA A 688 33.95 -18.38 3.74
CA ALA A 688 33.53 -19.20 2.61
C ALA A 688 34.67 -20.07 2.04
N GLN A 689 35.92 -19.63 2.19
CA GLN A 689 37.12 -20.43 1.89
C GLN A 689 37.53 -21.40 3.03
N GLY A 690 36.78 -21.45 4.13
CA GLY A 690 37.11 -22.27 5.31
C GLY A 690 38.18 -21.68 6.23
N ARG A 691 38.56 -20.41 6.05
CA ARG A 691 39.59 -19.71 6.84
C ARG A 691 38.98 -19.00 8.06
N HIS A 692 38.19 -19.74 8.84
CA HIS A 692 37.38 -19.21 9.96
C HIS A 692 38.21 -18.45 11.02
N GLU A 693 39.42 -18.93 11.34
CA GLU A 693 40.32 -18.28 12.32
C GLU A 693 40.80 -16.89 11.85
N GLU A 694 40.91 -16.68 10.54
CA GLU A 694 41.27 -15.38 9.95
C GLU A 694 40.06 -14.46 9.82
N ALA A 695 38.86 -15.02 9.59
CA ALA A 695 37.61 -14.28 9.44
C ALA A 695 37.10 -13.70 10.77
N GLU A 696 37.13 -14.47 11.86
CA GLU A 696 36.60 -14.07 13.18
C GLU A 696 37.07 -12.68 13.68
N PRO A 697 38.38 -12.35 13.70
CA PRO A 697 38.83 -11.04 14.16
C PRO A 697 38.33 -9.89 13.27
N LEU A 698 38.15 -10.14 11.96
CA LEU A 698 37.64 -9.13 11.02
C LEU A 698 36.15 -8.91 11.22
N TYR A 699 35.35 -9.97 11.37
CA TYR A 699 33.92 -9.84 11.71
C TYR A 699 33.71 -9.10 13.02
N ARG A 700 34.48 -9.43 14.07
CA ARG A 700 34.39 -8.68 15.34
C ARG A 700 34.77 -7.22 15.18
N LYS A 701 35.73 -6.91 14.30
CA LYS A 701 36.11 -5.53 14.03
C LYS A 701 35.00 -4.78 13.30
N GLY A 702 34.35 -5.41 12.32
CA GLY A 702 33.17 -4.88 11.64
C GLY A 702 32.05 -4.57 12.63
N LEU A 703 31.72 -5.52 13.51
CA LEU A 703 30.69 -5.37 14.55
C LEU A 703 31.01 -4.22 15.51
N GLU A 704 32.27 -4.10 15.96
CA GLU A 704 32.70 -3.00 16.83
C GLU A 704 32.46 -1.64 16.18
N ILE A 705 32.81 -1.51 14.89
CA ILE A 705 32.66 -0.26 14.13
C ILE A 705 31.19 0.06 13.92
N LEU A 706 30.38 -0.88 13.42
CA LEU A 706 28.97 -0.65 13.11
C LEU A 706 28.17 -0.34 14.37
N ARG A 707 28.42 -1.05 15.47
CA ARG A 707 27.77 -0.76 16.76
C ARG A 707 28.13 0.65 17.25
N ALA A 708 29.38 1.09 17.08
CA ALA A 708 29.80 2.41 17.53
C ALA A 708 29.26 3.55 16.64
N ALA A 709 29.13 3.30 15.34
CA ALA A 709 28.74 4.32 14.36
C ALA A 709 27.22 4.41 14.14
N LEU A 710 26.52 3.28 14.09
CA LEU A 710 25.09 3.19 13.78
C LEU A 710 24.22 2.87 15.02
N GLY A 711 24.84 2.39 16.09
CA GLY A 711 24.15 1.99 17.32
C GLY A 711 23.70 0.53 17.33
N GLU A 712 23.19 0.10 18.49
CA GLU A 712 22.87 -1.30 18.77
C GLU A 712 21.61 -1.80 18.02
N ALA A 713 20.67 -0.90 17.74
CA ALA A 713 19.37 -1.24 17.14
C ALA A 713 19.39 -1.22 15.60
N HIS A 714 20.52 -0.86 14.97
CA HIS A 714 20.59 -0.73 13.52
C HIS A 714 20.61 -2.11 12.84
N PRO A 715 19.87 -2.34 11.74
CA PRO A 715 19.83 -3.62 11.04
C PRO A 715 21.22 -4.11 10.60
N ASP A 716 22.12 -3.25 10.13
CA ASP A 716 23.51 -3.62 9.81
C ASP A 716 24.32 -4.11 11.02
N THR A 717 24.06 -3.56 12.21
CA THR A 717 24.65 -4.08 13.46
C THR A 717 24.10 -5.49 13.72
N GLY A 718 22.81 -5.72 13.49
CA GLY A 718 22.18 -7.05 13.54
C GLY A 718 22.80 -8.04 12.54
N SER A 719 23.05 -7.61 11.30
CA SER A 719 23.77 -8.38 10.28
C SER A 719 25.16 -8.78 10.75
N SER A 720 25.89 -7.86 11.38
CA SER A 720 27.25 -8.12 11.86
C SER A 720 27.27 -9.07 13.07
N TYR A 721 26.24 -9.04 13.94
CA TYR A 721 26.05 -10.06 14.97
C TYR A 721 25.87 -11.45 14.39
N ASN A 722 25.00 -11.59 13.37
CA ASN A 722 24.79 -12.86 12.66
C ASN A 722 26.09 -13.36 12.03
N ASN A 723 26.90 -12.47 11.46
CA ASN A 723 28.17 -12.83 10.82
C ASN A 723 29.20 -13.37 11.83
N VAL A 724 29.36 -12.69 12.99
CA VAL A 724 30.24 -13.19 14.06
C VAL A 724 29.75 -14.56 14.56
N ALA A 725 28.44 -14.70 14.75
CA ALA A 725 27.82 -15.95 15.20
C ALA A 725 28.04 -17.09 14.20
N PHE A 726 27.91 -16.82 12.90
CA PHE A 726 28.15 -17.78 11.83
C PHE A 726 29.58 -18.31 11.83
N CYS A 727 30.56 -17.42 11.90
CA CYS A 727 31.97 -17.83 11.98
C CYS A 727 32.24 -18.69 13.24
N LEU A 728 31.66 -18.34 14.39
CA LEU A 728 31.78 -19.13 15.62
C LEU A 728 31.11 -20.50 15.48
N ASN A 729 29.95 -20.55 14.84
CA ASN A 729 29.22 -21.79 14.60
C ASN A 729 30.02 -22.74 13.69
N ASN A 730 30.63 -22.22 12.62
CA ASN A 730 31.52 -22.99 11.73
C ASN A 730 32.78 -23.52 12.46
N GLN A 731 33.20 -22.87 13.54
CA GLN A 731 34.27 -23.35 14.42
C GLN A 731 33.80 -24.37 15.48
N GLY A 732 32.51 -24.75 15.50
CA GLY A 732 31.92 -25.64 16.50
C GLY A 732 31.64 -24.97 17.85
N ARG A 733 31.70 -23.63 17.93
CA ARG A 733 31.49 -22.85 19.17
C ARG A 733 30.03 -22.41 19.29
N HIS A 734 29.12 -23.37 19.20
CA HIS A 734 27.66 -23.13 19.13
C HIS A 734 27.10 -22.37 20.34
N GLU A 735 27.58 -22.65 21.55
CA GLU A 735 27.15 -21.96 22.78
C GLU A 735 27.48 -20.46 22.78
N GLU A 736 28.54 -20.05 22.08
CA GLU A 736 28.90 -18.63 21.91
C GLU A 736 28.14 -17.98 20.75
N ALA A 737 27.77 -18.75 19.72
CA ALA A 737 27.06 -18.29 18.54
C ALA A 737 25.57 -18.00 18.82
N GLU A 738 24.88 -18.91 19.52
CA GLU A 738 23.44 -18.80 19.80
C GLU A 738 22.97 -17.45 20.35
N PRO A 739 23.59 -16.86 21.41
CA PRO A 739 23.15 -15.57 21.92
C PRO A 739 23.34 -14.42 20.92
N LEU A 740 24.36 -14.50 20.06
CA LEU A 740 24.61 -13.49 19.03
C LEU A 740 23.60 -13.60 17.88
N TYR A 741 23.27 -14.81 17.44
CA TYR A 741 22.19 -15.02 16.46
C TYR A 741 20.84 -14.53 16.97
N ARG A 742 20.49 -14.84 18.23
CA ARG A 742 19.24 -14.31 18.82
C ARG A 742 19.24 -12.79 18.89
N LYS A 743 20.39 -12.17 19.17
CA LYS A 743 20.52 -10.71 19.17
C LYS A 743 20.31 -10.13 17.77
N GLY A 744 20.91 -10.73 16.75
CA GLY A 744 20.71 -10.34 15.35
C GLY A 744 19.24 -10.45 14.91
N LEU A 745 18.57 -11.55 15.29
CA LEU A 745 17.14 -11.75 15.05
C LEU A 745 16.27 -10.69 15.76
N GLU A 746 16.54 -10.41 17.04
CA GLU A 746 15.80 -9.38 17.79
C GLU A 746 15.89 -8.01 17.11
N ILE A 747 17.11 -7.62 16.68
CA ILE A 747 17.36 -6.34 16.02
C ILE A 747 16.63 -6.28 14.68
N ARG A 748 16.82 -7.28 13.80
CA ARG A 748 16.22 -7.28 12.46
C ARG A 748 14.70 -7.35 12.51
N ARG A 749 14.13 -8.11 13.44
CA ARG A 749 12.66 -8.13 13.64
C ARG A 749 12.12 -6.77 14.07
N ALA A 750 12.82 -6.08 14.98
CA ALA A 750 12.39 -4.77 15.45
C ALA A 750 12.55 -3.67 14.40
N ALA A 751 13.62 -3.72 13.60
CA ALA A 751 13.89 -2.74 12.56
C ALA A 751 13.09 -3.02 11.28
N LEU A 752 13.24 -4.20 10.69
CA LEU A 752 12.71 -4.52 9.37
C LEU A 752 11.28 -5.08 9.39
N GLY A 753 10.78 -5.44 10.57
CA GLY A 753 9.54 -6.19 10.74
C GLY A 753 9.72 -7.70 10.51
N GLU A 754 8.69 -8.48 10.85
CA GLU A 754 8.78 -9.94 10.76
C GLU A 754 8.71 -10.46 9.32
N ALA A 755 7.89 -9.84 8.48
CA ALA A 755 7.69 -10.29 7.10
C ALA A 755 8.92 -10.07 6.20
N HIS A 756 9.93 -9.35 6.67
CA HIS A 756 11.12 -9.03 5.88
C HIS A 756 12.02 -10.27 5.67
N PRO A 757 12.55 -10.50 4.45
CA PRO A 757 13.35 -11.68 4.13
C PRO A 757 14.62 -11.84 4.98
N ASP A 758 15.23 -10.74 5.42
CA ASP A 758 16.37 -10.74 6.36
C ASP A 758 16.01 -11.17 7.79
N THR A 759 14.77 -10.95 8.21
CA THR A 759 14.26 -11.49 9.47
C THR A 759 14.09 -13.00 9.33
N GLY A 760 13.54 -13.47 8.21
CA GLY A 760 13.49 -14.89 7.86
C GLY A 760 14.87 -15.56 7.82
N ALA A 761 15.89 -14.87 7.29
CA ALA A 761 17.28 -15.32 7.33
C ALA A 761 17.80 -15.52 8.76
N SER A 762 17.44 -14.60 9.66
CA SER A 762 17.87 -14.65 11.06
C SER A 762 17.20 -15.79 11.83
N TYR A 763 15.94 -16.12 11.51
CA TYR A 763 15.29 -17.33 12.01
C TYR A 763 16.04 -18.59 11.61
N ASN A 764 16.39 -18.72 10.33
CA ASN A 764 17.19 -19.84 9.83
C ASN A 764 18.54 -19.95 10.56
N ASN A 765 19.20 -18.82 10.82
CA ASN A 765 20.48 -18.79 11.51
C ASN A 765 20.39 -19.29 12.97
N VAL A 766 19.38 -18.83 13.73
CA VAL A 766 19.15 -19.33 15.10
C VAL A 766 18.82 -20.82 15.06
N ALA A 767 17.95 -21.24 14.13
CA ALA A 767 17.54 -22.63 13.97
C ALA A 767 18.74 -23.54 13.66
N PHE A 768 19.61 -23.12 12.73
CA PHE A 768 20.81 -23.87 12.35
C PHE A 768 21.75 -24.09 13.54
N CYS A 769 21.98 -23.05 14.35
CA CYS A 769 22.81 -23.17 15.55
C CYS A 769 22.21 -24.12 16.59
N LEU A 770 20.87 -24.16 16.74
CA LEU A 770 20.19 -25.10 17.62
C LEU A 770 20.27 -26.53 17.09
N ASP A 771 20.12 -26.70 15.78
CA ASP A 771 20.20 -27.98 15.10
C ASP A 771 21.59 -28.62 15.25
N ASP A 772 22.66 -27.83 15.08
CA ASP A 772 24.04 -28.25 15.31
C ASP A 772 24.32 -28.64 16.79
N GLN A 773 23.55 -28.09 17.73
CA GLN A 773 23.58 -28.51 19.14
C GLN A 773 22.78 -29.79 19.42
N GLY A 774 22.15 -30.38 18.41
CA GLY A 774 21.25 -31.53 18.55
C GLY A 774 19.86 -31.17 19.10
N ARG A 775 19.50 -29.89 19.14
CA ARG A 775 18.20 -29.37 19.65
C ARG A 775 17.20 -29.25 18.49
N HIS A 776 17.05 -30.32 17.72
CA HIS A 776 16.25 -30.36 16.48
C HIS A 776 14.79 -29.96 16.70
N GLU A 777 14.17 -30.37 17.82
CA GLU A 777 12.78 -30.02 18.15
C GLU A 777 12.57 -28.51 18.35
N GLU A 778 13.60 -27.78 18.79
CA GLU A 778 13.57 -26.32 18.92
C GLU A 778 13.92 -25.61 17.60
N ALA A 779 14.75 -26.24 16.76
CA ALA A 779 15.17 -25.70 15.47
C ALA A 779 14.06 -25.75 14.40
N GLU A 780 13.32 -26.86 14.31
CA GLU A 780 12.28 -27.09 13.30
C GLU A 780 11.25 -25.96 13.16
N PRO A 781 10.60 -25.45 14.23
CA PRO A 781 9.62 -24.36 14.10
C PRO A 781 10.26 -23.06 13.59
N LEU A 782 11.52 -22.79 13.94
CA LEU A 782 12.24 -21.59 13.49
C LEU A 782 12.64 -21.71 12.01
N PHE A 783 13.11 -22.88 11.56
CA PHE A 783 13.34 -23.11 10.12
C PHE A 783 12.06 -22.99 9.30
N ARG A 784 10.93 -23.50 9.81
CA ARG A 784 9.63 -23.33 9.13
C ARG A 784 9.22 -21.86 9.07
N LYS A 785 9.43 -21.10 10.14
CA LYS A 785 9.14 -19.65 10.14
C LYS A 785 10.02 -18.91 9.13
N GLY A 786 11.31 -19.23 9.07
CA GLY A 786 12.23 -18.68 8.07
C GLY A 786 11.83 -19.00 6.62
N LEU A 787 11.40 -20.24 6.37
CA LEU A 787 10.85 -20.67 5.07
C LEU A 787 9.56 -19.93 4.71
N GLU A 788 8.62 -19.79 5.64
CA GLU A 788 7.37 -19.07 5.44
C GLU A 788 7.63 -17.62 5.02
N ILE A 789 8.47 -16.90 5.78
CA ILE A 789 8.81 -15.51 5.51
C ILE A 789 9.49 -15.36 4.15
N ARG A 790 10.54 -16.14 3.87
CA ARG A 790 11.28 -16.03 2.59
C ARG A 790 10.45 -16.42 1.39
N ARG A 791 9.57 -17.42 1.53
CA ARG A 791 8.63 -17.78 0.46
C ARG A 791 7.66 -16.65 0.15
N ALA A 792 7.10 -16.01 1.17
CA ALA A 792 6.17 -14.89 0.99
C ALA A 792 6.85 -13.65 0.40
N ALA A 793 8.03 -13.30 0.91
CA ALA A 793 8.73 -12.09 0.50
C ALA A 793 9.47 -12.21 -0.84
N LEU A 794 10.12 -13.35 -1.10
CA LEU A 794 10.99 -13.53 -2.28
C LEU A 794 10.33 -14.40 -3.37
N GLY A 795 9.24 -15.10 -3.05
CA GLY A 795 8.58 -16.04 -3.94
C GLY A 795 9.15 -17.47 -3.87
N GLU A 796 8.39 -18.42 -4.43
CA GLU A 796 8.70 -19.85 -4.39
C GLU A 796 9.93 -20.23 -5.22
N ALA A 797 10.19 -19.50 -6.31
CA ALA A 797 11.29 -19.77 -7.24
C ALA A 797 12.65 -19.22 -6.76
N HIS A 798 12.67 -18.45 -5.67
CA HIS A 798 13.89 -17.78 -5.22
C HIS A 798 14.90 -18.76 -4.58
N PRO A 799 16.21 -18.66 -4.88
CA PRO A 799 17.21 -19.60 -4.35
C PRO A 799 17.29 -19.63 -2.81
N ASP A 800 17.01 -18.53 -2.13
CA ASP A 800 16.92 -18.48 -0.65
C ASP A 800 15.69 -19.18 -0.07
N THR A 801 14.60 -19.23 -0.83
CA THR A 801 13.43 -20.07 -0.50
C THR A 801 13.82 -21.53 -0.63
N GLY A 802 14.52 -21.89 -1.72
CA GLY A 802 15.12 -23.22 -1.90
C GLY A 802 16.10 -23.60 -0.78
N ALA A 803 16.89 -22.65 -0.29
CA ALA A 803 17.76 -22.83 0.87
C ALA A 803 16.96 -23.17 2.13
N SER A 804 15.87 -22.45 2.36
CA SER A 804 15.01 -22.65 3.53
C SER A 804 14.28 -24.00 3.49
N TYR A 805 13.88 -24.47 2.30
CA TYR A 805 13.39 -25.83 2.10
C TYR A 805 14.43 -26.89 2.51
N ASN A 806 15.67 -26.72 2.06
CA ASN A 806 16.76 -27.62 2.44
C ASN A 806 17.02 -27.60 3.96
N ASN A 807 16.89 -26.45 4.60
CA ASN A 807 17.11 -26.32 6.05
C ASN A 807 16.04 -27.06 6.85
N VAL A 808 14.76 -26.91 6.51
CA VAL A 808 13.66 -27.68 7.13
C VAL A 808 13.87 -29.17 6.88
N ALA A 809 14.22 -29.55 5.64
CA ALA A 809 14.47 -30.94 5.27
C ALA A 809 15.62 -31.55 6.08
N PHE A 810 16.72 -30.80 6.25
CA PHE A 810 17.89 -31.23 7.00
C PHE A 810 17.55 -31.53 8.47
N CYS A 811 16.86 -30.59 9.13
CA CYS A 811 16.42 -30.77 10.51
C CYS A 811 15.52 -32.01 10.66
N LEU A 812 14.58 -32.24 9.74
CA LEU A 812 13.73 -33.44 9.73
C LEU A 812 14.54 -34.73 9.51
N ASP A 813 15.52 -34.69 8.62
CA ASP A 813 16.38 -35.83 8.32
C ASP A 813 17.23 -36.22 9.53
N ASP A 814 17.72 -35.25 10.29
CA ASP A 814 18.48 -35.47 11.53
C ASP A 814 17.60 -35.94 12.70
N GLN A 815 16.29 -35.63 12.68
CA GLN A 815 15.29 -36.27 13.54
C GLN A 815 14.93 -37.71 13.11
N GLY A 816 15.49 -38.22 12.00
CA GLY A 816 15.17 -39.53 11.44
C GLY A 816 13.87 -39.58 10.63
N ARG A 817 13.25 -38.42 10.37
CA ARG A 817 12.00 -38.28 9.59
C ARG A 817 12.30 -38.18 8.09
N HIS A 818 13.05 -39.15 7.57
CA HIS A 818 13.58 -39.15 6.20
C HIS A 818 12.50 -39.08 5.12
N GLU A 819 11.33 -39.69 5.36
CA GLU A 819 10.20 -39.67 4.42
C GLU A 819 9.58 -38.27 4.28
N GLU A 820 9.62 -37.46 5.34
CA GLU A 820 9.16 -36.07 5.33
C GLU A 820 10.22 -35.11 4.78
N ALA A 821 11.51 -35.43 4.99
CA ALA A 821 12.64 -34.64 4.50
C ALA A 821 12.82 -34.71 2.98
N GLU A 822 12.68 -35.90 2.36
CA GLU A 822 12.92 -36.09 0.93
C GLU A 822 12.13 -35.13 0.00
N PRO A 823 10.80 -34.95 0.13
CA PRO A 823 10.07 -34.03 -0.75
C PRO A 823 10.57 -32.59 -0.65
N LEU A 824 10.98 -32.15 0.55
CA LEU A 824 11.53 -30.81 0.78
C LEU A 824 12.93 -30.67 0.17
N PHE A 825 13.81 -31.67 0.31
CA PHE A 825 15.10 -31.68 -0.38
C PHE A 825 14.95 -31.67 -1.91
N ARG A 826 13.98 -32.41 -2.45
CA ARG A 826 13.68 -32.39 -3.89
C ARG A 826 13.22 -31.00 -4.33
N LYS A 827 12.36 -30.34 -3.55
CA LYS A 827 11.88 -28.99 -3.82
C LYS A 827 12.99 -27.96 -3.78
N GLY A 828 13.83 -27.98 -2.73
CA GLY A 828 14.99 -27.10 -2.60
C GLY A 828 16.00 -27.28 -3.74
N LEU A 829 16.26 -28.53 -4.14
CA LEU A 829 17.08 -28.85 -5.31
C LEU A 829 16.47 -28.33 -6.62
N GLU A 830 15.16 -28.54 -6.84
CA GLU A 830 14.46 -28.07 -8.03
C GLU A 830 14.61 -26.55 -8.19
N ILE A 831 14.34 -25.81 -7.11
CA ILE A 831 14.43 -24.35 -7.07
C ILE A 831 15.86 -23.88 -7.36
N ARG A 832 16.84 -24.37 -6.60
CA ARG A 832 18.25 -23.94 -6.76
C ARG A 832 18.82 -24.31 -8.12
N ARG A 833 18.47 -25.48 -8.65
CA ARG A 833 18.86 -25.88 -10.01
C ARG A 833 18.27 -24.94 -11.06
N ALA A 834 17.02 -24.54 -10.90
CA ALA A 834 16.36 -23.63 -11.84
C ALA A 834 16.94 -22.21 -11.78
N ALA A 835 17.20 -21.70 -10.57
CA ALA A 835 17.67 -20.33 -10.36
C ALA A 835 19.18 -20.16 -10.58
N LEU A 836 19.99 -21.08 -10.08
CA LEU A 836 21.46 -20.97 -10.02
C LEU A 836 22.17 -21.84 -11.07
N GLY A 837 21.46 -22.79 -11.69
CA GLY A 837 22.03 -23.75 -12.63
C GLY A 837 22.68 -24.97 -11.98
N GLU A 838 23.06 -25.94 -12.82
CA GLU A 838 23.61 -27.25 -12.40
C GLU A 838 25.02 -27.16 -11.81
N ALA A 839 25.84 -26.22 -12.29
CA ALA A 839 27.23 -26.08 -11.88
C ALA A 839 27.39 -25.32 -10.54
N HIS A 840 26.31 -24.74 -10.01
CA HIS A 840 26.38 -23.94 -8.81
C HIS A 840 26.69 -24.79 -7.56
N PRO A 841 27.61 -24.36 -6.67
CA PRO A 841 27.96 -25.10 -5.45
C PRO A 841 26.75 -25.47 -4.59
N ASP A 842 25.78 -24.56 -4.45
CA ASP A 842 24.56 -24.80 -3.67
C ASP A 842 23.59 -25.80 -4.32
N THR A 843 23.54 -25.87 -5.65
CA THR A 843 22.81 -26.91 -6.36
C THR A 843 23.46 -28.27 -6.09
N GLY A 844 24.80 -28.33 -6.17
CA GLY A 844 25.59 -29.51 -5.81
C GLY A 844 25.38 -29.94 -4.34
N ALA A 845 25.31 -29.00 -3.40
CA ALA A 845 25.00 -29.27 -2.01
C ALA A 845 23.59 -29.86 -1.84
N SER A 846 22.61 -29.33 -2.57
CA SER A 846 21.22 -29.83 -2.56
C SER A 846 21.13 -31.28 -3.08
N TYR A 847 21.87 -31.61 -4.15
CA TYR A 847 21.98 -32.99 -4.62
C TYR A 847 22.58 -33.92 -3.56
N ARG A 848 23.67 -33.49 -2.89
CA ARG A 848 24.30 -34.29 -1.83
C ARG A 848 23.34 -34.54 -0.67
N ASN A 849 22.62 -33.51 -0.23
CA ASN A 849 21.65 -33.63 0.86
C ASN A 849 20.53 -34.61 0.50
N LEU A 850 19.95 -34.49 -0.70
CA LEU A 850 18.94 -35.41 -1.20
C LEU A 850 19.45 -36.85 -1.29
N ALA A 851 20.68 -37.04 -1.80
CA ALA A 851 21.25 -38.37 -1.93
C ALA A 851 21.50 -39.05 -0.57
N VAL A 852 21.94 -38.28 0.43
CA VAL A 852 22.11 -38.78 1.80
C VAL A 852 20.77 -39.22 2.37
N CYS A 853 19.73 -38.40 2.28
CA CYS A 853 18.37 -38.71 2.74
C CYS A 853 17.81 -39.98 2.07
N VAL A 854 17.85 -40.06 0.74
CA VAL A 854 17.42 -41.24 -0.03
C VAL A 854 18.23 -42.48 0.34
N GLY A 855 19.53 -42.32 0.60
CA GLY A 855 20.41 -43.38 1.09
C GLY A 855 20.03 -43.89 2.48
N ARG A 856 19.67 -42.99 3.41
CA ARG A 856 19.18 -43.31 4.77
C ARG A 856 17.87 -44.11 4.72
N GLN A 857 17.03 -43.90 3.69
CA GLN A 857 15.84 -44.71 3.42
C GLN A 857 16.13 -46.09 2.78
N GLY A 858 17.39 -46.43 2.52
CA GLY A 858 17.78 -47.72 1.92
C GLY A 858 17.73 -47.78 0.40
N ARG A 859 17.41 -46.68 -0.29
CA ARG A 859 17.35 -46.56 -1.76
C ARG A 859 18.73 -46.24 -2.36
N ARG A 860 19.73 -47.09 -2.08
CA ARG A 860 21.15 -46.85 -2.43
C ARG A 860 21.42 -46.63 -3.91
N GLU A 861 20.77 -47.36 -4.81
CA GLU A 861 20.97 -47.20 -6.25
C GLU A 861 20.50 -45.82 -6.75
N GLU A 862 19.43 -45.29 -6.16
CA GLU A 862 18.92 -43.97 -6.50
C GLU A 862 19.81 -42.87 -5.92
N ALA A 863 20.25 -43.00 -4.67
CA ALA A 863 21.22 -42.08 -4.06
C ALA A 863 22.50 -41.96 -4.91
N LEU A 864 23.02 -43.07 -5.45
CA LEU A 864 24.19 -43.06 -6.33
C LEU A 864 23.91 -42.33 -7.65
N LYS A 865 22.72 -42.49 -8.24
CA LYS A 865 22.31 -41.73 -9.44
C LYS A 865 22.25 -40.22 -9.15
N ILE A 866 21.71 -39.85 -7.99
CA ILE A 866 21.61 -38.45 -7.54
C ILE A 866 23.00 -37.83 -7.34
N LEU A 867 23.94 -38.56 -6.73
CA LEU A 867 25.33 -38.11 -6.60
C LEU A 867 26.04 -38.00 -7.96
N HIS A 868 25.73 -38.89 -8.91
CA HIS A 868 26.29 -38.79 -10.26
C HIS A 868 25.80 -37.53 -10.99
N MET A 869 24.51 -37.16 -10.82
CA MET A 869 23.99 -35.89 -11.34
C MET A 869 24.68 -34.68 -10.72
N ALA A 870 25.03 -34.74 -9.42
CA ALA A 870 25.79 -33.69 -8.73
C ALA A 870 27.20 -33.44 -9.31
N SER A 871 27.74 -34.40 -10.08
CA SER A 871 29.11 -34.36 -10.59
C SER A 871 29.21 -33.66 -11.96
N GLY A 872 28.08 -33.28 -12.57
CA GLY A 872 27.99 -32.93 -13.99
C GLY A 872 28.22 -34.19 -14.83
N GLY A 873 27.16 -34.74 -15.42
CA GLY A 873 27.27 -35.97 -16.21
C GLY A 873 28.13 -35.79 -17.47
N ASP A 874 29.42 -36.12 -17.37
CA ASP A 874 30.24 -36.55 -18.51
C ASP A 874 30.15 -38.08 -18.60
N GLU A 875 29.57 -38.58 -19.70
CA GLU A 875 29.73 -39.97 -20.17
C GLU A 875 31.15 -40.24 -20.70
#